data_AF-A0A914BBL5-F1
#
_entry.id   AF-A0A914BBL5-F1
#
_cell.length_a   1.000
_cell.length_b   1.000
_cell.length_c   1.000
_cell.angle_alpha   90.00
_cell.angle_beta   90.00
_cell.angle_gamma   90.00
#
_symmetry.space_group_name_H-M   'P 1'
#
loop_
_entity.id
_entity.type
_entity.pdbx_description
1 polymer ?
#
loop_
_entity_poly.entity_id
_entity_poly.type
_entity_poly.pdbx_seq_one_letter_code
_entity_poly.pdbx_strand_id
1 'polypeptide(L)'
;MAQFVVSFMRQRKTCLGSLGIFWSGMALLCSLSVCLAARGDEDACKICTCGETYVDCNGRNLTSVPSGIPQGTTSLKLKHNLLTNIKKDAFKNLTELLYLHLDDNQISYIQGGSFRHLNSLQVLILAKNRLKSLDSNTTEGLGVESSKLYISLEDNRLTHLSPYTFSRVDSPDGYIELFNNRLSTIPSKLFYEYGKKKEIYEINFSNNNISEIAPDAFLGVSSIAKIHLSINKISSLPEDLFDNITILRTLVIGFNMIHTIDDYVFSETPLVNLHLFHNNLTSHGLGEHPFATRNKSLQLVSLYRNFFDHIFHSAWQDLGQKCNVSLENTLKVVPFTRADLSIDLVGSWYASSIMVERFTGKSMNQSGFSCKDLEGVRNTFNCTSCSQGTYGGEFGGCKPCPPGGFYQDNTGSVANRHTGMNCKECNKGTYVPQNKHPGKTIGDCTVCPTGTNKSLHSGYRACPCASNHYRKHRFGQCFPCPKKGINCTGEYQHLLPGFWWTWDWGPAENYQSYKKFVGNVRTHNNSYDRHTEKFDGMLPKVHKCPTSESCKNLAAGINASCDDGHAGFLCTQCQAGSYAWLDKCFECPGIWALILEVLAALVILAVLLMIVLLELRRHKRSGRSLISVLFSRFKILLGFYQIMGEIFEVMNELSWPETLVELGSFLQLLEANLMQVIVSPRCYFPDFTYPNVYIAFIAGASFSVTVILLGLGIYGFRLFHLRVKSAPDEVRKHTMAKTNERILLAVVILLFVAYPSLSAVIISLLPSGCVTFSLNENENVTVTRLRSDYSVDCNSSQHVAFNYAAEVSVSYVVGFPTVLLIMLWLHRRRQASKKNGHQLETADIQAHSLVDQQSLLDTDDTGPSCSYHTASHADQTHPSDSLHTEDEEIAHIGDSLERLSSELPLEESIEVNSESITWVSFLDENYKEQYWYWEIVELARKVLQVLFVLLFGADDQFILFATIIVSVAFLIAHAYLKPMKDAAEHRIQMWSLTTIFLNLLAASLLVLPSEDGHTDDSDARKEFLAVFLVLLNISIFVIVAVSSIHVCLKVLSQTACCSYTAACFRHIRRCLAPSRHRTQEEHRDDSEPTTPLISGVPIEDRRNNNECRAV
;
A
#
# COMPACT_ATOMS: atom_id res chain seq x y z
N MET A 1 -38.14 2.01 -2.95
CA MET A 1 -38.49 0.79 -2.17
C MET A 1 -38.69 1.03 -0.68
N ALA A 2 -37.76 1.67 0.06
CA ALA A 2 -37.80 1.75 1.54
C ALA A 2 -39.16 2.14 2.16
N GLN A 3 -39.86 3.14 1.61
CA GLN A 3 -41.21 3.54 2.09
C GLN A 3 -42.26 2.42 2.00
N PHE A 4 -42.15 1.50 1.02
CA PHE A 4 -43.07 0.37 0.88
C PHE A 4 -42.86 -0.67 2.00
N VAL A 5 -41.60 -0.95 2.35
CA VAL A 5 -41.23 -1.80 3.49
C VAL A 5 -41.70 -1.18 4.81
N VAL A 6 -41.46 0.13 5.00
CA VAL A 6 -41.94 0.87 6.18
C VAL A 6 -43.47 0.88 6.27
N SER A 7 -44.18 1.00 5.15
CA SER A 7 -45.65 0.96 5.12
C SER A 7 -46.18 -0.44 5.46
N PHE A 8 -45.58 -1.50 4.92
CA PHE A 8 -45.97 -2.89 5.20
C PHE A 8 -45.76 -3.26 6.68
N MET A 9 -44.63 -2.84 7.26
CA MET A 9 -44.33 -3.02 8.69
C MET A 9 -45.31 -2.26 9.62
N ARG A 10 -45.97 -1.20 9.13
CA ARG A 10 -46.83 -0.33 9.96
C ARG A 10 -48.20 -0.94 10.31
N GLN A 11 -48.64 -1.99 9.62
CA GLN A 11 -49.99 -2.57 9.78
C GLN A 11 -50.11 -3.74 10.78
N ARG A 12 -49.03 -4.24 11.39
CA ARG A 12 -49.09 -5.32 12.40
C ARG A 12 -48.36 -4.99 13.69
N LYS A 13 -48.99 -4.18 14.55
CA LYS A 13 -48.53 -3.84 15.91
C LYS A 13 -48.69 -5.00 16.92
N THR A 14 -47.94 -6.09 16.76
CA THR A 14 -47.68 -7.06 17.84
C THR A 14 -46.37 -7.81 17.58
N CYS A 15 -45.61 -8.09 18.66
CA CYS A 15 -44.39 -8.90 18.69
C CYS A 15 -43.14 -8.33 18.00
N LEU A 16 -42.39 -7.46 18.68
CA LEU A 16 -40.92 -7.34 18.57
C LEU A 16 -40.38 -6.49 19.75
N GLY A 17 -40.02 -7.15 20.86
CA GLY A 17 -39.58 -6.49 22.11
C GLY A 17 -38.07 -6.55 22.37
N SER A 18 -37.27 -7.04 21.42
CA SER A 18 -35.90 -7.54 21.65
C SER A 18 -34.79 -6.67 21.05
N LEU A 19 -35.05 -5.38 20.77
CA LEU A 19 -34.12 -4.47 20.09
C LEU A 19 -33.58 -3.31 20.94
N GLY A 20 -34.10 -3.11 22.16
CA GLY A 20 -33.72 -1.96 22.99
C GLY A 20 -32.38 -2.07 23.73
N ILE A 21 -31.84 -3.28 23.89
CA ILE A 21 -30.69 -3.54 24.78
C ILE A 21 -29.33 -3.32 24.07
N PHE A 22 -29.31 -3.28 22.73
CA PHE A 22 -28.07 -3.31 21.96
C PHE A 22 -27.29 -1.98 21.93
N TRP A 23 -27.96 -0.85 22.21
CA TRP A 23 -27.37 0.49 22.03
C TRP A 23 -26.55 1.01 23.21
N SER A 24 -26.70 0.42 24.41
CA SER A 24 -25.99 0.88 25.61
C SER A 24 -24.57 0.34 25.77
N GLY A 25 -24.15 -0.66 24.98
CA GLY A 25 -22.83 -1.28 25.10
C GLY A 25 -21.67 -0.50 24.44
N MET A 26 -21.95 0.27 23.39
CA MET A 26 -20.92 0.91 22.56
C MET A 26 -20.12 2.02 23.24
N ALA A 27 -20.66 2.64 24.29
CA ALA A 27 -20.08 3.85 24.89
C ALA A 27 -18.85 3.61 25.79
N LEU A 28 -18.50 2.35 26.08
CA LEU A 28 -17.59 1.98 27.18
C LEU A 28 -16.20 1.48 26.74
N LEU A 29 -15.92 1.42 25.44
CA LEU A 29 -14.65 0.92 24.89
C LEU A 29 -13.67 2.02 24.42
N CYS A 30 -14.09 3.29 24.41
CA CYS A 30 -13.34 4.39 23.79
C CYS A 30 -12.29 5.07 24.70
N SER A 31 -11.96 4.50 25.86
CA SER A 31 -11.24 5.21 26.93
C SER A 31 -9.96 4.52 27.46
N LEU A 32 -9.29 3.69 26.65
CA LEU A 32 -8.21 2.81 27.15
C LEU A 32 -6.97 2.67 26.24
N SER A 33 -6.68 3.70 25.44
CA SER A 33 -5.61 3.65 24.40
C SER A 33 -4.48 4.68 24.55
N VAL A 34 -4.38 5.40 25.68
CA VAL A 34 -3.39 6.49 25.87
C VAL A 34 -2.63 6.33 27.19
N CYS A 35 -1.56 5.53 27.20
CA CYS A 35 -0.47 5.62 28.20
C CYS A 35 0.73 4.69 27.88
N LEU A 36 1.63 5.05 26.94
CA LEU A 36 2.94 4.37 26.79
C LEU A 36 3.97 5.14 25.93
N ALA A 37 4.62 6.16 26.50
CA ALA A 37 5.89 6.72 25.98
C ALA A 37 6.57 7.63 27.02
N ALA A 38 7.85 7.37 27.36
CA ALA A 38 8.93 8.35 27.65
C ALA A 38 10.00 7.83 28.64
N ARG A 39 11.25 7.68 28.14
CA ARG A 39 12.52 8.00 28.84
C ARG A 39 13.68 7.83 27.86
N GLY A 40 14.76 8.60 28.01
CA GLY A 40 15.93 8.53 27.14
C GLY A 40 17.08 9.43 27.61
N ASP A 41 18.25 9.26 26.98
CA ASP A 41 19.46 10.07 27.11
C ASP A 41 20.22 10.05 25.76
N GLU A 42 21.05 11.06 25.49
CA GLU A 42 21.63 11.34 24.16
C GLU A 42 23.14 11.07 24.05
N ASP A 43 23.59 10.55 22.90
CA ASP A 43 25.00 10.33 22.55
C ASP A 43 25.31 10.88 21.15
N ALA A 44 26.46 11.52 20.95
CA ALA A 44 26.86 12.06 19.63
C ALA A 44 26.84 11.01 18.50
N CYS A 45 27.24 9.76 18.79
CA CYS A 45 27.27 8.68 17.81
C CYS A 45 25.89 8.09 17.46
N LYS A 46 24.79 8.60 18.06
CA LYS A 46 23.43 8.40 17.53
C LYS A 46 23.12 9.32 16.34
N ILE A 47 23.86 10.44 16.19
CA ILE A 47 23.60 11.51 15.22
C ILE A 47 24.71 11.60 14.16
N CYS A 48 25.95 11.26 14.52
CA CYS A 48 27.13 11.26 13.65
C CYS A 48 27.65 9.85 13.36
N THR A 49 28.46 9.70 12.30
CA THR A 49 29.15 8.45 11.97
C THR A 49 30.51 8.43 12.67
N CYS A 50 30.67 7.55 13.66
CA CYS A 50 31.89 7.40 14.46
C CYS A 50 32.71 6.19 14.00
N GLY A 51 34.02 6.37 13.82
CA GLY A 51 35.02 5.30 13.67
C GLY A 51 35.97 5.25 14.88
N GLU A 52 37.03 4.45 14.81
CA GLU A 52 37.98 4.25 15.92
C GLU A 52 38.68 5.55 16.37
N THR A 53 39.09 6.39 15.42
CA THR A 53 39.87 7.62 15.66
C THR A 53 39.34 8.85 14.90
N TYR A 54 38.17 8.74 14.26
CA TYR A 54 37.54 9.84 13.52
C TYR A 54 36.03 9.91 13.76
N VAL A 55 35.47 11.11 13.66
CA VAL A 55 34.02 11.36 13.76
C VAL A 55 33.57 12.24 12.60
N ASP A 56 32.62 11.72 11.82
CA ASP A 56 32.01 12.42 10.68
C ASP A 56 30.56 12.81 10.99
N CYS A 57 30.37 14.11 11.26
CA CYS A 57 29.09 14.77 11.53
C CYS A 57 28.63 15.63 10.33
N ASN A 58 29.11 15.35 9.11
CA ASN A 58 28.86 16.23 7.96
C ASN A 58 27.39 16.18 7.50
N GLY A 59 26.83 17.34 7.16
CA GLY A 59 25.47 17.44 6.59
C GLY A 59 24.32 17.12 7.55
N ARG A 60 24.54 17.18 8.87
CA ARG A 60 23.58 16.72 9.91
C ARG A 60 22.70 17.85 10.49
N ASN A 61 22.66 19.03 9.86
CA ASN A 61 21.92 20.22 10.30
C ASN A 61 22.24 20.70 11.75
N LEU A 62 23.42 20.37 12.27
CA LEU A 62 23.80 20.65 13.66
C LEU A 62 23.92 22.14 13.93
N THR A 63 23.25 22.65 14.97
CA THR A 63 23.28 24.06 15.40
C THR A 63 24.37 24.35 16.44
N SER A 64 24.89 23.31 17.09
CA SER A 64 26.03 23.33 18.02
C SER A 64 26.89 22.07 17.89
N VAL A 65 28.13 22.11 18.35
CA VAL A 65 29.00 20.92 18.49
C VAL A 65 28.29 19.92 19.42
N PRO A 66 28.16 18.62 19.02
CA PRO A 66 27.41 17.64 19.81
C PRO A 66 28.17 17.18 21.06
N SER A 67 27.43 16.88 22.13
CA SER A 67 27.96 16.30 23.37
C SER A 67 28.17 14.79 23.26
N GLY A 68 29.24 14.26 23.85
CA GLY A 68 29.55 12.83 23.83
C GLY A 68 30.47 12.38 22.67
N ILE A 69 31.29 13.28 22.11
CA ILE A 69 32.35 12.92 21.16
C ILE A 69 33.44 12.10 21.90
N PRO A 70 33.91 10.96 21.37
CA PRO A 70 34.98 10.15 21.98
C PRO A 70 36.30 10.91 22.15
N GLN A 71 37.03 10.66 23.23
CA GLN A 71 38.23 11.44 23.59
C GLN A 71 39.41 11.24 22.63
N GLY A 72 39.63 10.02 22.15
CA GLY A 72 40.67 9.67 21.16
C GLY A 72 40.33 10.06 19.71
N THR A 73 39.53 11.11 19.50
CA THR A 73 39.17 11.58 18.15
C THR A 73 40.31 12.42 17.58
N THR A 74 41.03 11.86 16.60
CA THR A 74 42.13 12.52 15.87
C THR A 74 41.65 13.37 14.68
N SER A 75 40.46 13.08 14.14
CA SER A 75 39.84 13.84 13.05
C SER A 75 38.34 14.05 13.29
N LEU A 76 37.94 15.32 13.38
CA LEU A 76 36.54 15.72 13.60
C LEU A 76 36.05 16.54 12.39
N LYS A 77 34.98 16.08 11.76
CA LYS A 77 34.37 16.73 10.60
C LYS A 77 32.95 17.19 10.91
N LEU A 78 32.73 18.49 10.83
CA LEU A 78 31.47 19.18 11.14
C LEU A 78 31.00 20.05 9.95
N LYS A 79 31.43 19.72 8.74
CA LYS A 79 31.17 20.46 7.50
C LYS A 79 29.69 20.42 7.07
N HIS A 80 29.22 21.45 6.37
CA HIS A 80 27.83 21.58 5.90
C HIS A 80 26.81 21.47 7.04
N ASN A 81 27.00 22.26 8.09
CA ASN A 81 26.10 22.31 9.26
C ASN A 81 25.61 23.75 9.52
N LEU A 82 24.82 23.91 10.59
CA LEU A 82 24.15 25.16 10.96
C LEU A 82 24.82 25.81 12.20
N LEU A 83 26.09 25.50 12.47
CA LEU A 83 26.83 26.03 13.62
C LEU A 83 26.90 27.55 13.52
N THR A 84 26.40 28.28 14.52
CA THR A 84 26.36 29.76 14.51
C THR A 84 27.47 30.42 15.33
N ASN A 85 28.01 29.69 16.30
CA ASN A 85 29.06 30.11 17.22
C ASN A 85 29.84 28.89 17.73
N ILE A 86 31.11 29.08 18.09
CA ILE A 86 31.89 28.12 18.87
C ILE A 86 32.02 28.66 20.29
N LYS A 87 31.59 27.86 21.28
CA LYS A 87 31.64 28.20 22.71
C LYS A 87 33.02 27.89 23.29
N LYS A 88 33.38 28.59 24.37
CA LYS A 88 34.55 28.24 25.18
C LYS A 88 34.45 26.77 25.62
N ASP A 89 35.59 26.09 25.68
CA ASP A 89 35.73 24.70 26.12
C ASP A 89 34.94 23.66 25.27
N ALA A 90 34.41 24.04 24.10
CA ALA A 90 33.60 23.16 23.24
C ALA A 90 34.32 21.89 22.75
N PHE A 91 35.66 21.89 22.73
CA PHE A 91 36.49 20.75 22.36
C PHE A 91 37.39 20.25 23.51
N LYS A 92 37.04 20.58 24.77
CA LYS A 92 37.89 20.35 25.97
C LYS A 92 38.41 18.92 26.16
N ASN A 93 37.67 17.92 25.67
CA ASN A 93 38.01 16.50 25.83
C ASN A 93 38.75 15.90 24.62
N LEU A 94 39.13 16.70 23.62
CA LEU A 94 39.69 16.23 22.33
C LEU A 94 41.17 16.61 22.18
N THR A 95 42.01 16.22 23.15
CA THR A 95 43.43 16.61 23.21
C THR A 95 44.28 16.02 22.09
N GLU A 96 43.84 14.92 21.48
CA GLU A 96 44.52 14.18 20.41
C GLU A 96 44.10 14.64 18.99
N LEU A 97 43.28 15.69 18.89
CA LEU A 97 42.71 16.14 17.63
C LEU A 97 43.77 16.78 16.72
N LEU A 98 44.04 16.14 15.58
CA LEU A 98 44.98 16.59 14.54
C LEU A 98 44.29 17.46 13.48
N TYR A 99 43.06 17.09 13.10
CA TYR A 99 42.29 17.69 12.00
C TYR A 99 40.90 18.14 12.44
N LEU A 100 40.60 19.43 12.33
CA LEU A 100 39.30 20.02 12.64
C LEU A 100 38.70 20.73 11.42
N HIS A 101 37.66 20.13 10.85
CA HIS A 101 36.90 20.68 9.72
C HIS A 101 35.60 21.32 10.20
N LEU A 102 35.51 22.64 10.12
CA LEU A 102 34.34 23.46 10.46
C LEU A 102 33.83 24.26 9.24
N ASP A 103 34.21 23.86 8.03
CA ASP A 103 33.90 24.59 6.81
C ASP A 103 32.43 24.52 6.40
N ASP A 104 31.99 25.50 5.62
CA ASP A 104 30.62 25.59 5.08
C ASP A 104 29.55 25.51 6.20
N ASN A 105 29.60 26.53 7.06
CA ASN A 105 28.81 26.65 8.28
C ASN A 105 28.35 28.12 8.47
N GLN A 106 27.68 28.42 9.58
CA GLN A 106 27.14 29.76 9.87
C GLN A 106 27.95 30.50 10.95
N ILE A 107 29.17 30.07 11.27
CA ILE A 107 29.93 30.50 12.45
C ILE A 107 30.25 31.99 12.31
N SER A 108 29.70 32.79 13.21
CA SER A 108 29.79 34.26 13.19
C SER A 108 30.72 34.82 14.27
N TYR A 109 31.00 34.02 15.29
CA TYR A 109 31.85 34.32 16.44
C TYR A 109 32.43 33.02 17.02
N ILE A 110 33.67 33.09 17.52
CA ILE A 110 34.34 32.03 18.26
C ILE A 110 34.72 32.65 19.60
N GLN A 111 34.42 31.96 20.71
CA GLN A 111 34.70 32.50 22.04
C GLN A 111 36.18 32.32 22.40
N GLY A 112 36.76 33.28 23.11
CA GLY A 112 38.15 33.21 23.57
C GLY A 112 38.44 31.92 24.35
N GLY A 113 39.55 31.25 24.01
CA GLY A 113 39.93 29.95 24.58
C GLY A 113 39.15 28.73 24.06
N SER A 114 38.33 28.83 23.01
CA SER A 114 37.61 27.67 22.44
C SER A 114 38.52 26.53 21.99
N PHE A 115 39.75 26.84 21.57
CA PHE A 115 40.73 25.87 21.06
C PHE A 115 41.81 25.48 22.09
N ARG A 116 41.75 26.02 23.32
CA ARG A 116 42.81 25.96 24.35
C ARG A 116 43.31 24.55 24.74
N HIS A 117 42.55 23.50 24.41
CA HIS A 117 42.86 22.11 24.73
C HIS A 117 43.29 21.27 23.52
N LEU A 118 43.38 21.86 22.32
CA LEU A 118 43.68 21.16 21.07
C LEU A 118 45.19 21.00 20.82
N ASN A 119 45.88 20.43 21.82
CA ASN A 119 47.34 20.35 21.92
C ASN A 119 48.04 19.54 20.79
N SER A 120 47.27 18.93 19.87
CA SER A 120 47.79 18.14 18.75
C SER A 120 47.46 18.75 17.38
N LEU A 121 46.76 19.89 17.32
CA LEU A 121 46.13 20.37 16.09
C LEU A 121 47.15 20.80 15.01
N GLN A 122 46.98 20.28 13.81
CA GLN A 122 47.81 20.56 12.63
C GLN A 122 47.00 21.24 11.51
N VAL A 123 45.69 20.99 11.44
CA VAL A 123 44.80 21.52 10.40
C VAL A 123 43.51 22.06 11.03
N LEU A 124 43.28 23.37 10.87
CA LEU A 124 42.04 24.04 11.21
C LEU A 124 41.44 24.69 9.96
N ILE A 125 40.31 24.17 9.48
CA ILE A 125 39.60 24.74 8.34
C ILE A 125 38.31 25.39 8.83
N LEU A 126 38.28 26.73 8.76
CA LEU A 126 37.14 27.60 9.07
C LEU A 126 36.57 28.25 7.79
N ALA A 127 36.96 27.76 6.62
CA ALA A 127 36.52 28.21 5.30
C ALA A 127 34.99 28.36 5.16
N LYS A 128 34.52 29.27 4.29
CA LYS A 128 33.09 29.45 3.96
C LYS A 128 32.18 29.64 5.20
N ASN A 129 32.58 30.51 6.13
CA ASN A 129 31.83 30.85 7.34
C ASN A 129 31.39 32.32 7.37
N ARG A 130 31.02 32.85 8.56
CA ARG A 130 30.46 34.20 8.74
C ARG A 130 31.25 35.04 9.75
N LEU A 131 32.49 34.65 10.08
CA LEU A 131 33.34 35.35 11.04
C LEU A 131 33.54 36.81 10.60
N LYS A 132 33.37 37.77 11.52
CA LYS A 132 33.46 39.22 11.22
C LYS A 132 34.79 39.86 11.62
N SER A 133 35.50 39.26 12.56
CA SER A 133 36.75 39.71 13.16
C SER A 133 37.49 38.52 13.77
N LEU A 134 38.76 38.71 14.12
CA LEU A 134 39.59 37.77 14.86
C LEU A 134 40.46 38.54 15.88
N ASP A 135 40.74 37.93 17.03
CA ASP A 135 41.58 38.49 18.09
C ASP A 135 42.51 37.42 18.70
N SER A 136 43.47 37.86 19.51
CA SER A 136 44.47 36.98 20.12
C SER A 136 43.92 36.05 21.22
N ASN A 137 42.72 36.30 21.74
CA ASN A 137 42.06 35.41 22.70
C ASN A 137 41.35 34.25 21.96
N THR A 138 40.87 34.51 20.75
CA THR A 138 40.27 33.52 19.85
C THR A 138 41.30 32.51 19.35
N THR A 139 42.54 32.94 19.12
CA THR A 139 43.64 32.08 18.66
C THR A 139 44.37 31.32 19.78
N GLU A 140 43.97 31.48 21.05
CA GLU A 140 44.66 30.86 22.19
C GLU A 140 44.63 29.32 22.12
N GLY A 141 45.82 28.70 22.07
CA GLY A 141 45.99 27.25 21.97
C GLY A 141 45.94 26.69 20.56
N LEU A 142 46.17 27.53 19.53
CA LEU A 142 46.29 27.06 18.15
C LEU A 142 47.72 26.59 17.83
N GLY A 143 47.85 25.28 17.63
CA GLY A 143 49.10 24.60 17.29
C GLY A 143 50.04 24.40 18.49
N VAL A 144 51.12 23.66 18.27
CA VAL A 144 52.17 23.42 19.26
C VAL A 144 53.56 23.49 18.63
N GLU A 145 54.59 23.68 19.45
CA GLU A 145 55.95 23.98 19.00
C GLU A 145 56.61 22.90 18.13
N SER A 146 56.05 21.68 18.11
CA SER A 146 56.54 20.51 17.37
C SER A 146 55.77 20.19 16.08
N SER A 147 54.73 20.96 15.71
CA SER A 147 53.87 20.67 14.55
C SER A 147 53.73 21.86 13.60
N LYS A 148 53.57 21.58 12.30
CA LYS A 148 53.15 22.61 11.32
C LYS A 148 51.65 22.85 11.47
N LEU A 149 51.21 24.10 11.35
CA LEU A 149 49.80 24.48 11.47
C LEU A 149 49.28 25.17 10.21
N TYR A 150 48.24 24.60 9.62
CA TYR A 150 47.49 25.19 8.52
C TYR A 150 46.15 25.74 9.02
N ILE A 151 45.96 27.06 8.89
CA ILE A 151 44.73 27.77 9.25
C ILE A 151 44.11 28.37 7.98
N SER A 152 43.00 27.82 7.51
CA SER A 152 42.25 28.40 6.40
C SER A 152 41.03 29.17 6.88
N LEU A 153 41.02 30.48 6.61
CA LEU A 153 39.96 31.44 6.94
C LEU A 153 39.29 32.00 5.66
N GLU A 154 39.44 31.34 4.51
CA GLU A 154 38.87 31.75 3.22
C GLU A 154 37.33 31.89 3.24
N ASP A 155 36.76 32.65 2.30
CA ASP A 155 35.31 32.87 2.10
C ASP A 155 34.53 33.22 3.39
N ASN A 156 35.18 33.94 4.30
CA ASN A 156 34.57 34.47 5.51
C ASN A 156 34.08 35.92 5.31
N ARG A 157 33.73 36.59 6.41
CA ARG A 157 33.23 37.98 6.40
C ARG A 157 34.15 38.89 7.23
N LEU A 158 35.42 38.53 7.38
CA LEU A 158 36.37 39.27 8.22
C LEU A 158 36.49 40.69 7.69
N THR A 159 36.17 41.69 8.51
CA THR A 159 36.17 43.12 8.14
C THR A 159 37.41 43.86 8.63
N HIS A 160 37.96 43.37 9.75
CA HIS A 160 39.15 43.86 10.41
C HIS A 160 39.84 42.71 11.16
N LEU A 161 41.15 42.86 11.38
CA LEU A 161 41.94 42.05 12.30
C LEU A 161 42.46 42.97 13.42
N SER A 162 42.77 42.41 14.58
CA SER A 162 43.38 43.18 15.68
C SER A 162 44.91 43.23 15.51
N PRO A 163 45.59 44.28 15.99
CA PRO A 163 47.04 44.21 16.26
C PRO A 163 47.34 42.96 17.10
N TYR A 164 48.48 42.31 16.86
CA TYR A 164 48.91 41.09 17.56
C TYR A 164 47.93 39.89 17.49
N THR A 165 47.01 39.82 16.52
CA THR A 165 46.00 38.74 16.43
C THR A 165 46.62 37.34 16.55
N PHE A 166 47.78 37.08 15.95
CA PHE A 166 48.42 35.76 15.96
C PHE A 166 49.43 35.53 17.11
N SER A 167 49.47 36.41 18.12
CA SER A 167 50.45 36.38 19.22
C SER A 167 50.36 35.18 20.18
N ARG A 168 49.25 34.43 20.15
CA ARG A 168 49.02 33.19 20.93
C ARG A 168 48.92 31.92 20.07
N VAL A 169 49.56 31.92 18.91
CA VAL A 169 49.74 30.76 18.03
C VAL A 169 51.15 30.22 18.23
N ASP A 170 51.29 28.95 18.63
CA ASP A 170 52.57 28.42 19.13
C ASP A 170 53.33 27.55 18.10
N SER A 171 52.74 27.29 16.93
CA SER A 171 53.34 26.50 15.85
C SER A 171 54.47 27.22 15.09
N PRO A 172 55.63 26.55 14.81
CA PRO A 172 56.79 27.12 14.10
C PRO A 172 56.59 27.36 12.60
N ASP A 173 55.71 26.60 11.95
CA ASP A 173 55.43 26.68 10.50
C ASP A 173 53.94 26.97 10.30
N GLY A 174 53.59 28.26 10.28
CA GLY A 174 52.21 28.71 10.12
C GLY A 174 51.85 29.08 8.68
N TYR A 175 50.88 28.37 8.09
CA TYR A 175 50.23 28.78 6.85
C TYR A 175 48.85 29.38 7.16
N ILE A 176 48.66 30.66 6.85
CA ILE A 176 47.46 31.42 7.21
C ILE A 176 46.83 32.02 5.95
N GLU A 177 45.69 31.47 5.53
CA GLU A 177 44.96 31.92 4.34
C GLU A 177 43.85 32.91 4.74
N LEU A 178 44.02 34.19 4.38
CA LEU A 178 43.06 35.28 4.65
C LEU A 178 42.41 35.83 3.37
N PHE A 179 42.66 35.18 2.23
CA PHE A 179 42.12 35.58 0.95
C PHE A 179 40.59 35.42 0.92
N ASN A 180 39.94 36.11 -0.01
CA ASN A 180 38.50 36.04 -0.24
C ASN A 180 37.66 36.40 1.01
N ASN A 181 37.95 37.56 1.61
CA ASN A 181 37.28 38.08 2.81
C ASN A 181 36.75 39.51 2.57
N ARG A 182 36.58 40.33 3.62
CA ARG A 182 36.08 41.72 3.54
C ARG A 182 37.00 42.72 4.26
N LEU A 183 38.28 42.37 4.44
CA LEU A 183 39.23 43.18 5.19
C LEU A 183 39.37 44.55 4.53
N SER A 184 39.26 45.62 5.33
CA SER A 184 39.37 47.00 4.86
C SER A 184 40.78 47.58 4.98
N THR A 185 41.56 47.08 5.95
CA THR A 185 42.93 47.51 6.23
C THR A 185 43.80 46.31 6.66
N ILE A 186 45.12 46.44 6.53
CA ILE A 186 46.07 45.57 7.25
C ILE A 186 46.59 46.35 8.48
N PRO A 187 46.30 45.89 9.71
CA PRO A 187 46.62 46.63 10.93
C PRO A 187 48.10 46.58 11.30
N SER A 188 48.53 47.60 12.04
CA SER A 188 49.85 47.68 12.69
C SER A 188 50.19 46.41 13.47
N LYS A 189 51.42 45.92 13.36
CA LYS A 189 51.98 44.83 14.19
C LYS A 189 51.13 43.55 14.20
N LEU A 190 50.44 43.24 13.09
CA LEU A 190 49.58 42.06 12.97
C LEU A 190 50.31 40.74 13.32
N PHE A 191 51.56 40.61 12.88
CA PHE A 191 52.40 39.43 13.06
C PHE A 191 53.56 39.60 14.05
N TYR A 192 53.70 40.77 14.70
CA TYR A 192 54.94 41.17 15.41
C TYR A 192 55.43 40.19 16.48
N GLU A 193 54.55 39.67 17.33
CA GLU A 193 54.91 38.68 18.37
C GLU A 193 54.96 37.23 17.86
N TYR A 194 54.47 36.98 16.64
CA TYR A 194 54.49 35.66 16.00
C TYR A 194 55.79 35.50 15.18
N GLY A 195 56.09 36.45 14.29
CA GLY A 195 57.30 36.46 13.45
C GLY A 195 58.63 36.53 14.21
N LYS A 196 58.64 37.11 15.41
CA LYS A 196 59.79 37.06 16.33
C LYS A 196 60.14 35.64 16.81
N LYS A 197 59.18 34.72 16.79
CA LYS A 197 59.26 33.40 17.43
C LYS A 197 59.22 32.23 16.45
N LYS A 198 58.64 32.43 15.25
CA LYS A 198 58.20 31.40 14.30
C LYS A 198 58.38 31.93 12.87
N GLU A 199 58.59 31.08 11.87
CA GLU A 199 58.83 31.51 10.47
C GLU A 199 57.53 31.55 9.65
N ILE A 200 57.38 32.56 8.80
CA ILE A 200 56.20 32.71 7.92
C ILE A 200 56.67 32.87 6.48
N TYR A 201 56.46 31.85 5.64
CA TYR A 201 57.01 31.84 4.27
C TYR A 201 56.16 32.62 3.25
N GLU A 202 54.83 32.50 3.31
CA GLU A 202 53.89 33.06 2.33
C GLU A 202 52.64 33.59 3.05
N ILE A 203 52.16 34.77 2.64
CA ILE A 203 50.93 35.37 3.18
C ILE A 203 50.03 35.83 2.03
N ASN A 204 48.74 35.47 2.09
CA ASN A 204 47.75 35.77 1.05
C ASN A 204 46.53 36.51 1.61
N PHE A 205 46.42 37.79 1.22
CA PHE A 205 45.33 38.74 1.51
C PHE A 205 44.47 39.04 0.27
N SER A 206 44.64 38.31 -0.83
CA SER A 206 43.98 38.61 -2.10
C SER A 206 42.45 38.54 -2.03
N ASN A 207 41.74 39.19 -2.95
CA ASN A 207 40.26 39.19 -3.03
C ASN A 207 39.61 39.69 -1.72
N ASN A 208 40.01 40.88 -1.28
CA ASN A 208 39.49 41.56 -0.09
C ASN A 208 39.02 43.00 -0.45
N ASN A 209 38.83 43.87 0.53
CA ASN A 209 38.46 45.28 0.35
C ASN A 209 39.58 46.22 0.86
N ILE A 210 40.83 45.77 0.89
CA ILE A 210 41.93 46.48 1.56
C ILE A 210 42.21 47.76 0.78
N SER A 211 42.07 48.92 1.42
CA SER A 211 42.42 50.23 0.85
C SER A 211 43.68 50.83 1.46
N GLU A 212 44.08 50.37 2.65
CA GLU A 212 45.16 50.93 3.46
C GLU A 212 45.97 49.81 4.13
N ILE A 213 47.28 50.00 4.22
CA ILE A 213 48.22 49.09 4.89
C ILE A 213 49.00 49.93 5.91
N ALA A 214 48.98 49.55 7.18
CA ALA A 214 49.78 50.24 8.19
C ALA A 214 51.29 50.07 7.91
N PRO A 215 52.14 51.12 8.05
CA PRO A 215 53.57 51.01 7.77
C PRO A 215 54.27 49.90 8.57
N ASP A 216 53.90 49.71 9.84
CA ASP A 216 54.44 48.67 10.72
C ASP A 216 53.62 47.35 10.70
N ALA A 217 52.82 47.10 9.67
CA ALA A 217 52.04 45.86 9.52
C ALA A 217 52.92 44.60 9.49
N PHE A 218 54.06 44.67 8.79
CA PHE A 218 55.05 43.60 8.66
C PHE A 218 56.27 43.79 9.59
N LEU A 219 56.16 44.63 10.62
CA LEU A 219 57.22 44.76 11.61
C LEU A 219 57.42 43.43 12.36
N GLY A 220 58.66 42.93 12.40
CA GLY A 220 59.02 41.70 13.11
C GLY A 220 58.86 40.38 12.33
N VAL A 221 58.57 40.42 11.03
CA VAL A 221 58.51 39.22 10.15
C VAL A 221 59.58 39.26 9.05
N SER A 222 60.79 38.79 9.36
CA SER A 222 61.93 38.78 8.43
C SER A 222 61.95 37.61 7.44
N SER A 223 61.06 36.63 7.61
CA SER A 223 61.06 35.32 6.91
C SER A 223 60.10 35.20 5.72
N ILE A 224 59.35 36.27 5.38
CA ILE A 224 58.36 36.22 4.30
C ILE A 224 59.04 36.25 2.93
N ALA A 225 58.84 35.21 2.13
CA ALA A 225 59.31 35.09 0.77
C ALA A 225 58.26 35.49 -0.29
N LYS A 226 56.95 35.38 0.03
CA LYS A 226 55.85 35.67 -0.89
C LYS A 226 54.71 36.46 -0.24
N ILE A 227 54.26 37.53 -0.90
CA ILE A 227 53.11 38.36 -0.48
C ILE A 227 52.11 38.49 -1.63
N HIS A 228 50.87 38.08 -1.38
CA HIS A 228 49.76 38.16 -2.35
C HIS A 228 48.67 39.12 -1.84
N LEU A 229 48.48 40.23 -2.55
CA LEU A 229 47.60 41.36 -2.23
C LEU A 229 46.61 41.69 -3.37
N SER A 230 46.49 40.81 -4.36
CA SER A 230 45.76 41.08 -5.60
C SER A 230 44.24 41.09 -5.41
N ILE A 231 43.50 41.81 -6.25
CA ILE A 231 42.03 41.97 -6.12
C ILE A 231 41.69 42.65 -4.77
N ASN A 232 42.06 43.91 -4.64
CA ASN A 232 41.84 44.76 -3.47
C ASN A 232 41.55 46.21 -3.93
N LYS A 233 41.69 47.20 -3.03
CA LYS A 233 41.46 48.63 -3.29
C LYS A 233 42.66 49.50 -2.88
N ILE A 234 43.86 48.90 -2.81
CA ILE A 234 45.09 49.56 -2.38
C ILE A 234 45.39 50.68 -3.37
N SER A 235 45.70 51.88 -2.87
CA SER A 235 45.90 53.08 -3.70
C SER A 235 47.37 53.56 -3.75
N SER A 236 48.15 53.29 -2.71
CA SER A 236 49.61 53.48 -2.64
C SER A 236 50.22 52.45 -1.68
N LEU A 237 51.55 52.44 -1.56
CA LEU A 237 52.30 51.65 -0.58
C LEU A 237 53.00 52.61 0.40
N PRO A 238 53.08 52.32 1.71
CA PRO A 238 53.95 53.06 2.62
C PRO A 238 55.43 52.85 2.30
N GLU A 239 56.23 53.90 2.49
CA GLU A 239 57.67 53.98 2.20
C GLU A 239 58.46 52.84 2.87
N ASP A 240 58.42 52.74 4.20
CA ASP A 240 59.19 51.76 5.00
C ASP A 240 58.54 50.33 5.07
N LEU A 241 57.52 50.02 4.26
CA LEU A 241 56.65 48.84 4.49
C LEU A 241 57.40 47.50 4.45
N PHE A 242 58.51 47.41 3.72
CA PHE A 242 59.19 46.15 3.42
C PHE A 242 60.62 46.03 3.98
N ASP A 243 61.16 47.06 4.62
CA ASP A 243 62.57 47.17 5.08
C ASP A 243 63.06 45.97 5.89
N ASN A 244 62.17 45.41 6.71
CA ASN A 244 62.49 44.30 7.61
C ASN A 244 62.40 42.92 6.92
N ILE A 245 61.86 42.83 5.70
CA ILE A 245 61.54 41.57 5.00
C ILE A 245 62.70 41.14 4.08
N THR A 246 63.84 40.83 4.71
CA THR A 246 65.13 40.61 4.03
C THR A 246 65.20 39.45 3.02
N ILE A 247 64.15 38.60 2.90
CA ILE A 247 64.09 37.50 1.92
C ILE A 247 62.87 37.53 0.98
N LEU A 248 62.13 38.64 0.88
CA LEU A 248 60.98 38.76 -0.02
C LEU A 248 61.39 38.55 -1.50
N ARG A 249 60.73 37.61 -2.19
CA ARG A 249 61.01 37.24 -3.60
C ARG A 249 59.86 37.46 -4.56
N THR A 250 58.61 37.45 -4.10
CA THR A 250 57.44 37.65 -4.99
C THR A 250 56.38 38.52 -4.32
N LEU A 251 55.97 39.58 -5.03
CA LEU A 251 54.92 40.51 -4.63
C LEU A 251 53.86 40.56 -5.73
N VAL A 252 52.62 40.15 -5.41
CA VAL A 252 51.52 40.04 -6.37
C VAL A 252 50.38 40.97 -5.96
N ILE A 253 50.32 42.16 -6.56
CA ILE A 253 49.42 43.26 -6.16
C ILE A 253 48.56 43.80 -7.33
N GLY A 254 48.35 42.98 -8.37
CA GLY A 254 47.49 43.30 -9.50
C GLY A 254 45.99 43.34 -9.14
N PHE A 255 45.15 43.90 -10.00
CA PHE A 255 43.74 44.21 -9.68
C PHE A 255 43.58 45.05 -8.41
N ASN A 256 44.20 46.23 -8.38
CA ASN A 256 44.11 47.21 -7.30
C ASN A 256 43.84 48.61 -7.87
N MET A 257 43.95 49.65 -7.04
CA MET A 257 43.74 51.05 -7.41
C MET A 257 45.04 51.87 -7.33
N ILE A 258 46.20 51.19 -7.39
CA ILE A 258 47.50 51.81 -7.15
C ILE A 258 47.79 52.84 -8.24
N HIS A 259 48.09 54.07 -7.83
CA HIS A 259 48.33 55.19 -8.74
C HIS A 259 49.76 55.76 -8.63
N THR A 260 50.46 55.53 -7.52
CA THR A 260 51.91 55.77 -7.37
C THR A 260 52.69 54.52 -6.98
N ILE A 261 53.96 54.45 -7.39
CA ILE A 261 55.02 53.64 -6.79
C ILE A 261 56.19 54.60 -6.58
N ASP A 262 56.46 54.88 -5.30
CA ASP A 262 57.48 55.82 -4.88
C ASP A 262 58.89 55.18 -4.96
N ASP A 263 59.92 56.01 -5.01
CA ASP A 263 61.28 55.54 -5.27
C ASP A 263 61.89 54.80 -4.07
N TYR A 264 62.71 53.79 -4.35
CA TYR A 264 63.41 52.97 -3.35
C TYR A 264 62.52 52.15 -2.39
N VAL A 265 61.18 52.15 -2.52
CA VAL A 265 60.22 51.37 -1.69
C VAL A 265 60.42 49.84 -1.68
N PHE A 266 61.37 49.31 -2.47
CA PHE A 266 61.77 47.91 -2.48
C PHE A 266 63.28 47.69 -2.22
N SER A 267 64.07 48.72 -1.84
CA SER A 267 65.54 48.69 -1.86
C SER A 267 66.17 47.58 -1.02
N GLU A 268 65.63 47.33 0.17
CA GLU A 268 66.14 46.32 1.09
C GLU A 268 65.66 44.89 0.77
N THR A 269 64.70 44.76 -0.15
CA THR A 269 64.10 43.47 -0.53
C THR A 269 64.85 42.83 -1.71
N PRO A 270 65.13 41.51 -1.69
CA PRO A 270 65.71 40.78 -2.81
C PRO A 270 64.63 40.31 -3.81
N LEU A 271 63.71 41.21 -4.17
CA LEU A 271 62.50 40.92 -4.93
C LEU A 271 62.81 40.45 -6.36
N VAL A 272 62.23 39.32 -6.76
CA VAL A 272 62.48 38.67 -8.06
C VAL A 272 61.30 38.85 -9.02
N ASN A 273 60.07 38.72 -8.51
CA ASN A 273 58.83 38.81 -9.30
C ASN A 273 57.91 39.91 -8.73
N LEU A 274 57.54 40.88 -9.56
CA LEU A 274 56.68 42.01 -9.19
C LEU A 274 55.49 42.12 -10.15
N HIS A 275 54.27 41.91 -9.65
CA HIS A 275 53.06 41.97 -10.48
C HIS A 275 52.16 43.13 -10.07
N LEU A 276 52.14 44.18 -10.90
CA LEU A 276 51.41 45.45 -10.75
C LEU A 276 50.29 45.62 -11.79
N PHE A 277 49.96 44.57 -12.56
CA PHE A 277 49.01 44.63 -13.67
C PHE A 277 47.55 44.91 -13.24
N HIS A 278 46.77 45.57 -14.07
CA HIS A 278 45.41 46.01 -13.73
C HIS A 278 45.37 46.90 -12.47
N ASN A 279 46.05 48.04 -12.55
CA ASN A 279 46.07 49.10 -11.55
C ASN A 279 45.75 50.45 -12.21
N ASN A 280 45.93 51.56 -11.49
CA ASN A 280 45.70 52.92 -11.95
C ASN A 280 47.02 53.71 -12.15
N LEU A 281 48.14 53.01 -12.38
CA LEU A 281 49.46 53.64 -12.49
C LEU A 281 49.54 54.51 -13.75
N THR A 282 50.22 55.65 -13.62
CA THR A 282 50.48 56.58 -14.73
C THR A 282 51.97 56.85 -14.87
N SER A 283 52.39 57.45 -15.98
CA SER A 283 53.77 57.86 -16.23
C SER A 283 54.36 58.81 -15.18
N HIS A 284 53.53 59.60 -14.50
CA HIS A 284 53.95 60.52 -13.44
C HIS A 284 53.79 59.92 -12.03
N GLY A 285 53.11 58.78 -11.89
CA GLY A 285 53.00 58.03 -10.64
C GLY A 285 54.10 56.98 -10.47
N LEU A 286 54.83 56.66 -11.52
CA LEU A 286 56.07 55.89 -11.42
C LEU A 286 57.22 56.89 -11.21
N GLY A 287 57.99 56.75 -10.12
CA GLY A 287 59.17 57.60 -9.85
C GLY A 287 60.36 57.35 -10.80
N GLU A 288 61.53 57.87 -10.45
CA GLU A 288 62.75 57.67 -11.24
C GLU A 288 63.43 56.32 -10.94
N HIS A 289 63.35 55.82 -9.71
CA HIS A 289 63.91 54.56 -9.20
C HIS A 289 62.86 53.63 -8.52
N PRO A 290 61.69 53.37 -9.14
CA PRO A 290 60.56 52.63 -8.55
C PRO A 290 60.75 51.10 -8.53
N PHE A 291 61.82 50.62 -9.18
CA PHE A 291 62.19 49.20 -9.25
C PHE A 291 63.57 48.94 -8.62
N ALA A 292 64.08 49.86 -7.82
CA ALA A 292 65.28 49.68 -7.02
C ALA A 292 65.08 48.55 -5.99
N THR A 293 65.82 47.46 -6.16
CA THR A 293 65.77 46.26 -5.30
C THR A 293 67.17 45.82 -4.90
N ARG A 294 67.26 45.08 -3.79
CA ARG A 294 68.54 44.63 -3.25
C ARG A 294 69.28 43.78 -4.26
N ASN A 295 70.51 44.21 -4.58
CA ASN A 295 71.38 43.60 -5.60
C ASN A 295 70.76 43.52 -7.02
N LYS A 296 69.78 44.37 -7.37
CA LYS A 296 69.08 44.39 -8.68
C LYS A 296 68.51 43.01 -9.05
N SER A 297 67.63 42.51 -8.18
CA SER A 297 67.19 41.11 -8.15
C SER A 297 66.01 40.78 -9.07
N LEU A 298 65.29 41.79 -9.59
CA LEU A 298 64.09 41.61 -10.40
C LEU A 298 64.35 40.89 -11.74
N GLN A 299 63.58 39.83 -11.99
CA GLN A 299 63.59 39.01 -13.20
C GLN A 299 62.25 38.99 -13.94
N LEU A 300 61.14 39.36 -13.27
CA LEU A 300 59.81 39.46 -13.88
C LEU A 300 59.05 40.67 -13.34
N VAL A 301 58.54 41.51 -14.25
CA VAL A 301 57.67 42.64 -13.91
C VAL A 301 56.41 42.61 -14.79
N SER A 302 55.22 42.74 -14.20
CA SER A 302 53.95 42.83 -14.95
C SER A 302 53.27 44.18 -14.73
N LEU A 303 53.13 44.95 -15.81
CA LEU A 303 52.63 46.34 -15.83
C LEU A 303 51.44 46.56 -16.77
N TYR A 304 51.06 45.58 -17.60
CA TYR A 304 49.89 45.66 -18.50
C TYR A 304 48.58 46.04 -17.78
N ARG A 305 47.63 46.67 -18.48
CA ARG A 305 46.41 47.26 -17.89
C ARG A 305 46.73 48.31 -16.83
N ASN A 306 47.48 49.33 -17.24
CA ASN A 306 47.75 50.57 -16.51
C ASN A 306 47.78 51.74 -17.52
N PHE A 307 47.78 52.98 -17.05
CA PHE A 307 47.62 54.19 -17.86
C PHE A 307 48.95 54.88 -18.15
N PHE A 308 49.92 54.12 -18.68
CA PHE A 308 51.24 54.64 -19.08
C PHE A 308 51.22 55.23 -20.49
N ASP A 309 51.64 56.49 -20.62
CA ASP A 309 51.97 57.12 -21.91
C ASP A 309 53.44 56.88 -22.31
N HIS A 310 54.32 56.98 -21.31
CA HIS A 310 55.77 56.76 -21.34
C HIS A 310 56.24 56.24 -19.97
N ILE A 311 57.51 55.82 -19.85
CA ILE A 311 58.15 55.45 -18.57
C ILE A 311 59.60 55.97 -18.61
N PHE A 312 60.09 56.54 -17.50
CA PHE A 312 61.45 57.10 -17.39
C PHE A 312 62.54 56.07 -17.67
N HIS A 313 63.68 56.52 -18.21
CA HIS A 313 64.79 55.61 -18.57
C HIS A 313 65.48 55.01 -17.32
N SER A 314 65.57 55.79 -16.24
CA SER A 314 66.15 55.41 -14.94
C SER A 314 65.51 54.15 -14.34
N ALA A 315 64.18 54.01 -14.43
CA ALA A 315 63.44 52.86 -13.89
C ALA A 315 63.90 51.51 -14.48
N TRP A 316 64.41 51.48 -15.72
CA TRP A 316 64.94 50.27 -16.36
C TRP A 316 66.38 49.94 -15.95
N GLN A 317 67.09 50.87 -15.31
CA GLN A 317 68.47 50.66 -14.87
C GLN A 317 68.56 49.77 -13.61
N ASP A 318 67.48 49.64 -12.84
CA ASP A 318 67.45 48.90 -11.57
C ASP A 318 66.98 47.45 -11.67
N LEU A 319 66.38 47.07 -12.79
CA LEU A 319 66.03 45.69 -13.09
C LEU A 319 67.28 44.80 -13.23
N GLY A 320 67.14 43.50 -12.97
CA GLY A 320 68.26 42.55 -13.04
C GLY A 320 68.81 42.33 -14.45
N GLN A 321 69.86 41.49 -14.53
CA GLN A 321 70.57 41.17 -15.78
C GLN A 321 69.79 40.28 -16.76
N LYS A 322 68.62 39.78 -16.38
CA LYS A 322 67.69 39.02 -17.24
C LYS A 322 66.28 39.24 -16.73
N CYS A 323 65.69 40.37 -17.08
CA CYS A 323 64.35 40.75 -16.63
C CYS A 323 63.38 40.76 -17.81
N ASN A 324 62.20 40.17 -17.64
CA ASN A 324 61.10 40.26 -18.60
C ASN A 324 60.00 41.19 -18.08
N VAL A 325 59.56 42.13 -18.91
CA VAL A 325 58.57 43.14 -18.56
C VAL A 325 57.34 43.00 -19.47
N SER A 326 56.19 42.71 -18.87
CA SER A 326 54.92 42.56 -19.61
C SER A 326 54.10 43.85 -19.55
N LEU A 327 54.00 44.54 -20.69
CA LEU A 327 53.35 45.84 -20.87
C LEU A 327 52.13 45.75 -21.80
N GLU A 328 51.28 46.76 -21.82
CA GLU A 328 50.16 46.84 -22.76
C GLU A 328 50.58 47.59 -24.03
N ASN A 329 50.02 47.20 -25.18
CA ASN A 329 50.33 47.75 -26.50
C ASN A 329 49.68 49.13 -26.74
N THR A 330 49.79 50.03 -25.76
CA THR A 330 49.18 51.37 -25.69
C THR A 330 50.19 52.49 -25.45
N LEU A 331 51.45 52.16 -25.08
CA LEU A 331 52.54 53.13 -24.91
C LEU A 331 52.78 53.93 -26.19
N LYS A 332 52.87 55.26 -26.06
CA LYS A 332 53.15 56.19 -27.18
C LYS A 332 54.65 56.22 -27.52
N VAL A 333 55.50 55.92 -26.54
CA VAL A 333 56.97 55.88 -26.67
C VAL A 333 57.48 54.58 -26.05
N VAL A 334 58.13 53.75 -26.86
CA VAL A 334 58.87 52.57 -26.36
C VAL A 334 60.20 53.08 -25.78
N PRO A 335 60.55 52.75 -24.52
CA PRO A 335 61.78 53.23 -23.90
C PRO A 335 63.02 52.62 -24.57
N PHE A 336 64.14 53.33 -24.52
CA PHE A 336 65.44 52.79 -24.94
C PHE A 336 65.99 51.90 -23.82
N THR A 337 66.18 50.61 -24.12
CA THR A 337 66.45 49.55 -23.12
C THR A 337 67.83 48.94 -23.29
N ARG A 338 68.25 48.16 -22.27
CA ARG A 338 69.43 47.30 -22.36
C ARG A 338 69.12 46.03 -23.17
N ALA A 339 70.13 45.48 -23.84
CA ALA A 339 70.00 44.26 -24.66
C ALA A 339 69.73 42.97 -23.86
N ASP A 340 69.74 43.03 -22.53
CA ASP A 340 69.44 41.95 -21.60
C ASP A 340 68.02 42.03 -21.00
N LEU A 341 67.23 43.03 -21.41
CA LEU A 341 65.84 43.24 -21.03
C LEU A 341 64.89 42.71 -22.12
N SER A 342 63.93 41.87 -21.73
CA SER A 342 62.82 41.46 -22.59
C SER A 342 61.59 42.32 -22.31
N ILE A 343 60.85 42.69 -23.36
CA ILE A 343 59.56 43.41 -23.26
C ILE A 343 58.51 42.69 -24.10
N ASP A 344 57.48 42.18 -23.43
CA ASP A 344 56.31 41.55 -24.05
C ASP A 344 55.14 42.55 -24.11
N LEU A 345 54.58 42.77 -25.31
CA LEU A 345 53.44 43.68 -25.52
C LEU A 345 52.12 42.90 -25.63
N VAL A 346 51.17 43.22 -24.75
CA VAL A 346 49.85 42.58 -24.63
C VAL A 346 48.76 43.40 -25.33
N GLY A 347 47.88 42.73 -26.09
CA GLY A 347 46.78 43.37 -26.83
C GLY A 347 45.47 43.51 -26.04
N SER A 348 44.65 44.51 -26.39
CA SER A 348 43.45 44.88 -25.62
C SER A 348 42.27 43.92 -25.73
N TRP A 349 42.05 43.32 -26.92
CA TRP A 349 40.96 42.37 -27.21
C TRP A 349 41.44 40.91 -27.34
N TYR A 350 42.76 40.69 -27.32
CA TYR A 350 43.35 39.36 -27.33
C TYR A 350 43.98 39.10 -25.96
N ALA A 351 43.31 38.31 -25.13
CA ALA A 351 43.91 37.79 -23.91
C ALA A 351 44.98 36.76 -24.29
N SER A 352 46.16 37.24 -24.68
CA SER A 352 47.38 36.44 -24.86
C SER A 352 47.55 35.56 -23.63
N SER A 353 47.65 34.25 -23.84
CA SER A 353 47.44 33.28 -22.78
C SER A 353 48.45 33.50 -21.66
N ILE A 354 47.97 33.89 -20.48
CA ILE A 354 48.79 34.50 -19.43
C ILE A 354 49.45 33.38 -18.63
N MET A 355 50.79 33.33 -18.62
CA MET A 355 51.56 32.39 -17.82
C MET A 355 51.69 32.87 -16.37
N VAL A 356 51.24 32.05 -15.42
CA VAL A 356 51.20 32.38 -13.98
C VAL A 356 51.53 31.17 -13.10
N GLU A 357 52.09 31.41 -11.91
CA GLU A 357 52.30 30.34 -10.93
C GLU A 357 50.98 29.68 -10.50
N ARG A 358 51.05 28.39 -10.13
CA ARG A 358 49.92 27.50 -9.78
C ARG A 358 48.84 28.09 -8.86
N PHE A 359 49.20 28.92 -7.89
CA PHE A 359 48.22 29.56 -6.99
C PHE A 359 47.46 30.71 -7.70
N THR A 360 48.18 31.58 -8.39
CA THR A 360 47.60 32.63 -9.25
C THR A 360 46.77 32.02 -10.38
N GLY A 361 47.23 30.93 -10.99
CA GLY A 361 46.51 30.17 -12.01
C GLY A 361 45.16 29.65 -11.52
N LYS A 362 45.09 29.07 -10.31
CA LYS A 362 43.83 28.69 -9.67
C LYS A 362 42.90 29.90 -9.48
N SER A 363 43.42 31.00 -8.92
CA SER A 363 42.61 32.21 -8.64
C SER A 363 42.06 32.86 -9.92
N MET A 364 42.87 32.94 -10.99
CA MET A 364 42.42 33.44 -12.29
C MET A 364 41.37 32.52 -12.93
N ASN A 365 41.52 31.20 -12.77
CA ASN A 365 40.53 30.22 -13.27
C ASN A 365 39.12 30.53 -12.71
N GLN A 366 39.04 30.88 -11.42
CA GLN A 366 37.79 31.26 -10.73
C GLN A 366 37.26 32.66 -11.11
N SER A 367 38.05 33.45 -11.84
CA SER A 367 37.81 34.88 -12.12
C SER A 367 37.43 35.17 -13.58
N GLY A 368 36.75 34.23 -14.25
CA GLY A 368 36.29 34.41 -15.64
C GLY A 368 37.28 33.95 -16.71
N PHE A 369 38.32 33.19 -16.32
CA PHE A 369 39.32 32.62 -17.22
C PHE A 369 39.30 31.08 -17.18
N SER A 370 39.88 30.46 -18.19
CA SER A 370 40.24 29.06 -18.30
C SER A 370 41.76 28.94 -18.27
N CYS A 371 42.28 28.44 -17.16
CA CYS A 371 43.71 28.20 -16.94
C CYS A 371 44.03 26.71 -17.02
N LYS A 372 45.05 26.34 -17.80
CA LYS A 372 45.54 24.95 -17.96
C LYS A 372 47.00 24.85 -17.54
N ASP A 373 47.41 23.76 -16.88
CA ASP A 373 48.83 23.46 -16.67
C ASP A 373 49.57 23.40 -18.03
N LEU A 374 50.83 23.87 -18.05
CA LEU A 374 51.74 23.71 -19.19
C LEU A 374 52.56 22.43 -19.05
N GLU A 375 52.35 21.48 -19.96
CA GLU A 375 53.14 20.25 -20.02
C GLU A 375 54.63 20.58 -20.18
N GLY A 376 55.46 20.00 -19.29
CA GLY A 376 56.90 20.25 -19.23
C GLY A 376 57.37 21.31 -18.23
N VAL A 377 56.51 22.23 -17.78
CA VAL A 377 56.90 23.32 -16.85
C VAL A 377 56.16 23.19 -15.51
N ARG A 378 56.87 22.78 -14.44
CA ARG A 378 56.25 22.61 -13.11
C ARG A 378 55.62 23.91 -12.62
N ASN A 379 54.43 23.79 -12.04
CA ASN A 379 53.68 24.89 -11.39
C ASN A 379 53.35 26.11 -12.27
N THR A 380 53.38 26.03 -13.60
CA THR A 380 53.00 27.14 -14.49
C THR A 380 51.69 26.85 -15.22
N PHE A 381 50.73 27.76 -15.07
CA PHE A 381 49.40 27.72 -15.69
C PHE A 381 49.29 28.75 -16.80
N ASN A 382 48.55 28.41 -17.85
CA ASN A 382 48.31 29.26 -19.01
C ASN A 382 46.82 29.66 -19.12
N CYS A 383 46.50 30.94 -18.93
CA CYS A 383 45.14 31.45 -18.69
C CYS A 383 44.54 32.25 -19.88
N THR A 384 43.28 31.96 -20.25
CA THR A 384 42.54 32.63 -21.35
C THR A 384 41.11 33.00 -20.92
N SER A 385 40.53 34.12 -21.39
CA SER A 385 39.22 34.60 -20.93
C SER A 385 38.02 33.86 -21.56
N CYS A 386 36.93 33.67 -20.81
CA CYS A 386 35.72 32.99 -21.29
C CYS A 386 34.96 33.76 -22.39
N SER A 387 34.39 33.03 -23.35
CA SER A 387 33.72 33.54 -24.56
C SER A 387 32.19 33.63 -24.42
N GLN A 388 31.52 34.28 -25.38
CA GLN A 388 30.06 34.37 -25.42
C GLN A 388 29.38 33.00 -25.40
N GLY A 389 28.23 32.91 -24.74
CA GLY A 389 27.56 31.66 -24.39
C GLY A 389 28.24 30.87 -23.26
N THR A 390 29.30 31.41 -22.62
CA THR A 390 30.00 30.75 -21.51
C THR A 390 30.30 31.72 -20.35
N TYR A 391 30.56 31.17 -19.17
CA TYR A 391 30.93 31.90 -17.96
C TYR A 391 32.01 31.12 -17.16
N GLY A 392 32.84 31.79 -16.38
CA GLY A 392 33.80 31.15 -15.47
C GLY A 392 33.10 30.55 -14.25
N GLY A 393 33.29 29.25 -13.99
CA GLY A 393 32.68 28.54 -12.86
C GLY A 393 33.35 28.81 -11.50
N GLU A 394 32.68 28.42 -10.40
CA GLU A 394 33.18 28.61 -9.01
C GLU A 394 34.52 27.89 -8.73
N PHE A 395 34.71 26.69 -9.30
CA PHE A 395 35.98 25.95 -9.28
C PHE A 395 36.90 26.30 -10.47
N GLY A 396 36.49 27.31 -11.23
CA GLY A 396 37.16 27.86 -12.40
C GLY A 396 36.93 27.15 -13.72
N GLY A 397 37.40 27.79 -14.78
CA GLY A 397 37.26 27.34 -16.16
C GLY A 397 35.89 27.67 -16.75
N CYS A 398 35.85 27.79 -18.08
CA CYS A 398 34.66 28.24 -18.80
C CYS A 398 33.61 27.12 -18.91
N LYS A 399 32.37 27.43 -18.53
CA LYS A 399 31.20 26.56 -18.59
C LYS A 399 30.17 27.16 -19.55
N PRO A 400 29.57 26.39 -20.47
CA PRO A 400 28.50 26.90 -21.33
C PRO A 400 27.24 27.21 -20.53
N CYS A 401 26.48 28.21 -20.97
CA CYS A 401 25.16 28.46 -20.42
C CYS A 401 24.21 27.27 -20.73
N PRO A 402 23.43 26.81 -19.73
CA PRO A 402 22.54 25.67 -19.86
C PRO A 402 21.45 25.90 -20.91
N PRO A 403 20.96 24.83 -21.57
CA PRO A 403 19.76 24.90 -22.40
C PRO A 403 18.52 25.10 -21.53
N GLY A 404 17.45 25.66 -22.13
CA GLY A 404 16.32 26.21 -21.38
C GLY A 404 16.45 27.74 -21.25
N GLY A 405 16.12 28.31 -20.10
CA GLY A 405 15.89 29.75 -19.95
C GLY A 405 17.10 30.67 -19.92
N PHE A 406 18.25 30.34 -20.52
CA PHE A 406 19.52 31.02 -20.23
C PHE A 406 20.40 31.32 -21.46
N TYR A 407 21.07 32.48 -21.44
CA TYR A 407 22.06 32.91 -22.45
C TYR A 407 23.19 33.76 -21.82
N GLN A 408 24.28 34.02 -22.54
CA GLN A 408 25.31 34.99 -22.14
C GLN A 408 25.96 35.66 -23.35
N ASP A 409 26.00 36.99 -23.34
CA ASP A 409 26.45 37.89 -24.40
C ASP A 409 27.76 38.64 -24.06
N ASN A 410 28.18 38.66 -22.80
CA ASN A 410 29.45 39.25 -22.34
C ASN A 410 30.58 38.21 -22.28
N THR A 411 31.81 38.62 -22.62
CA THR A 411 33.04 37.84 -22.40
C THR A 411 33.58 38.00 -20.97
N GLY A 412 34.34 37.02 -20.48
CA GLY A 412 34.95 37.06 -19.14
C GLY A 412 33.97 37.01 -17.96
N SER A 413 32.68 36.73 -18.22
CA SER A 413 31.63 36.69 -17.21
C SER A 413 31.93 35.64 -16.13
N VAL A 414 31.88 36.05 -14.85
CA VAL A 414 32.17 35.17 -13.69
C VAL A 414 30.87 34.72 -13.03
N ALA A 415 30.77 33.46 -12.60
CA ALA A 415 29.64 32.95 -11.82
C ALA A 415 29.33 33.82 -10.60
N ASN A 416 28.05 34.15 -10.39
CA ASN A 416 27.60 34.80 -9.16
C ASN A 416 27.62 33.76 -8.02
N ARG A 417 28.29 34.09 -6.90
CA ARG A 417 28.48 33.21 -5.74
C ARG A 417 27.18 32.69 -5.11
N HIS A 418 26.04 33.34 -5.37
CA HIS A 418 24.73 32.92 -4.85
C HIS A 418 24.01 31.90 -5.75
N THR A 419 24.43 31.75 -7.01
CA THR A 419 23.72 30.95 -8.03
C THR A 419 24.61 29.93 -8.74
N GLY A 420 25.94 29.95 -8.53
CA GLY A 420 26.91 29.08 -9.22
C GLY A 420 27.02 29.30 -10.74
N MET A 421 26.32 30.32 -11.25
CA MET A 421 26.13 30.59 -12.67
C MET A 421 25.87 32.08 -12.90
N ASN A 422 26.41 32.63 -13.99
CA ASN A 422 26.12 33.98 -14.44
C ASN A 422 25.74 33.94 -15.92
N CYS A 423 24.50 33.51 -16.17
CA CYS A 423 23.83 33.56 -17.47
C CYS A 423 22.58 34.43 -17.28
N LYS A 424 22.27 35.27 -18.26
CA LYS A 424 21.05 36.08 -18.30
C LYS A 424 19.85 35.18 -18.58
N GLU A 425 18.70 35.51 -18.00
CA GLU A 425 17.46 34.77 -18.21
C GLU A 425 16.72 35.20 -19.49
N CYS A 426 16.09 34.24 -20.17
CA CYS A 426 15.12 34.49 -21.22
C CYS A 426 13.85 35.14 -20.66
N ASN A 427 13.13 35.89 -21.51
CA ASN A 427 11.82 36.46 -21.16
C ASN A 427 10.81 35.36 -20.80
N LYS A 428 9.85 35.67 -19.90
CA LYS A 428 8.73 34.77 -19.54
C LYS A 428 8.05 34.21 -20.78
N GLY A 429 7.75 32.92 -20.77
CA GLY A 429 7.17 32.22 -21.94
C GLY A 429 8.15 31.96 -23.09
N THR A 430 9.45 32.21 -22.94
CA THR A 430 10.49 31.90 -23.94
C THR A 430 11.66 31.10 -23.36
N TYR A 431 12.40 30.36 -24.18
CA TYR A 431 13.54 29.50 -23.80
C TYR A 431 14.49 29.23 -24.98
N VAL A 432 15.77 29.00 -24.71
CA VAL A 432 16.75 28.49 -25.69
C VAL A 432 16.58 26.97 -25.87
N PRO A 433 16.24 26.49 -27.08
CA PRO A 433 16.13 25.06 -27.37
C PRO A 433 17.51 24.39 -27.54
N GLN A 434 17.54 23.06 -27.41
CA GLN A 434 18.78 22.27 -27.41
C GLN A 434 19.65 22.46 -28.68
N ASN A 435 19.03 22.71 -29.83
CA ASN A 435 19.73 22.99 -31.11
C ASN A 435 20.30 24.42 -31.22
N LYS A 436 20.02 25.31 -30.27
CA LYS A 436 20.62 26.66 -30.15
C LYS A 436 21.59 26.79 -28.96
N HIS A 437 21.89 25.69 -28.25
CA HIS A 437 22.80 25.73 -27.09
C HIS A 437 24.29 25.83 -27.51
N PRO A 438 25.12 26.65 -26.84
CA PRO A 438 24.75 27.59 -25.77
C PRO A 438 24.20 28.89 -26.36
N GLY A 439 23.17 29.46 -25.71
CA GLY A 439 22.59 30.74 -26.11
C GLY A 439 23.60 31.89 -25.97
N LYS A 440 23.86 32.61 -27.05
CA LYS A 440 24.83 33.72 -27.12
C LYS A 440 24.16 35.09 -27.02
N THR A 441 22.88 35.16 -27.37
CA THR A 441 22.10 36.41 -27.44
C THR A 441 20.66 36.18 -26.97
N ILE A 442 19.96 37.25 -26.62
CA ILE A 442 18.51 37.21 -26.33
C ILE A 442 17.68 36.66 -27.52
N GLY A 443 18.16 36.81 -28.77
CA GLY A 443 17.52 36.26 -29.97
C GLY A 443 17.60 34.72 -30.09
N ASP A 444 18.37 34.06 -29.23
CA ASP A 444 18.38 32.60 -29.13
C ASP A 444 17.16 32.06 -28.38
N CYS A 445 16.52 32.87 -27.53
CA CYS A 445 15.29 32.53 -26.83
C CYS A 445 14.09 32.43 -27.80
N THR A 446 13.36 31.31 -27.76
CA THR A 446 12.21 30.98 -28.62
C THR A 446 10.93 30.75 -27.81
N VAL A 447 9.75 30.92 -28.39
CA VAL A 447 8.46 30.81 -27.67
C VAL A 447 8.19 29.39 -27.15
N CYS A 448 7.70 29.26 -25.93
CA CYS A 448 7.44 27.98 -25.29
C CYS A 448 6.31 27.15 -25.93
N PRO A 449 6.43 25.79 -25.93
CA PRO A 449 5.48 24.88 -26.57
C PRO A 449 4.03 24.91 -26.06
N THR A 450 3.15 24.24 -26.80
CA THR A 450 1.76 23.93 -26.41
C THR A 450 1.68 23.12 -25.11
N GLY A 451 0.59 23.32 -24.34
CA GLY A 451 0.40 22.68 -23.04
C GLY A 451 1.30 23.20 -21.90
N THR A 452 2.17 24.18 -22.15
CA THR A 452 3.05 24.79 -21.14
C THR A 452 2.48 26.10 -20.57
N ASN A 453 2.85 26.42 -19.32
CA ASN A 453 2.50 27.68 -18.66
C ASN A 453 3.44 28.81 -19.12
N LYS A 454 2.93 29.67 -20.00
CA LYS A 454 3.67 30.79 -20.60
C LYS A 454 3.88 31.99 -19.67
N SER A 455 3.23 32.04 -18.51
CA SER A 455 3.35 33.13 -17.53
C SER A 455 4.56 33.00 -16.60
N LEU A 456 5.29 31.88 -16.69
CA LEU A 456 6.46 31.57 -15.88
C LEU A 456 7.77 31.76 -16.68
N HIS A 457 8.89 31.89 -15.95
CA HIS A 457 10.22 31.76 -16.55
C HIS A 457 10.47 30.29 -16.91
N SER A 458 11.19 30.06 -18.00
CA SER A 458 11.80 28.75 -18.27
C SER A 458 13.05 28.59 -17.41
N GLY A 459 13.34 27.37 -16.96
CA GLY A 459 14.50 27.06 -16.14
C GLY A 459 15.48 26.17 -16.91
N TYR A 460 16.06 25.17 -16.25
CA TYR A 460 16.88 24.13 -16.88
C TYR A 460 16.06 23.09 -17.70
N ARG A 461 14.76 23.35 -17.86
CA ARG A 461 13.85 22.75 -18.83
C ARG A 461 13.06 23.88 -19.51
N ALA A 462 12.38 23.59 -20.62
CA ALA A 462 11.43 24.55 -21.22
C ALA A 462 10.32 24.94 -20.21
N CYS A 463 9.39 25.83 -20.59
CA CYS A 463 8.32 26.25 -19.67
C CYS A 463 7.64 25.05 -18.97
N PRO A 464 7.30 25.18 -17.67
CA PRO A 464 6.59 24.15 -16.93
C PRO A 464 5.29 23.73 -17.64
N CYS A 465 4.86 22.48 -17.48
CA CYS A 465 3.55 22.08 -17.98
C CYS A 465 2.43 22.86 -17.26
N ALA A 466 1.27 22.98 -17.90
CA ALA A 466 0.06 23.42 -17.22
C ALA A 466 -0.35 22.44 -16.11
N SER A 467 -1.20 22.88 -15.18
CA SER A 467 -1.75 22.01 -14.13
C SER A 467 -2.41 20.77 -14.74
N ASN A 468 -2.16 19.61 -14.14
CA ASN A 468 -2.66 18.31 -14.60
C ASN A 468 -2.30 17.96 -16.07
N HIS A 469 -1.06 18.21 -16.49
CA HIS A 469 -0.51 17.83 -17.79
C HIS A 469 0.83 17.10 -17.65
N TYR A 470 1.17 16.23 -18.61
CA TYR A 470 2.44 15.49 -18.69
C TYR A 470 3.16 15.74 -20.02
N ARG A 471 4.47 15.50 -20.10
CA ARG A 471 5.27 15.59 -21.34
C ARG A 471 5.97 14.26 -21.65
N LYS A 472 6.19 13.97 -22.95
CA LYS A 472 7.06 12.89 -23.45
C LYS A 472 8.43 13.41 -23.97
N HIS A 473 8.71 14.72 -23.82
CA HIS A 473 9.96 15.38 -24.23
C HIS A 473 10.28 16.59 -23.34
N ARG A 474 11.50 16.67 -22.77
CA ARG A 474 11.93 17.69 -21.79
C ARG A 474 11.67 19.13 -22.25
N PHE A 475 12.05 19.42 -23.50
CA PHE A 475 11.88 20.73 -24.13
C PHE A 475 10.67 20.81 -25.08
N GLY A 476 9.74 19.85 -24.99
CA GLY A 476 8.60 19.72 -25.90
C GLY A 476 7.26 20.12 -25.29
N GLN A 477 6.18 19.83 -26.02
CA GLN A 477 4.81 20.09 -25.60
C GLN A 477 4.34 19.18 -24.46
N CYS A 478 3.29 19.62 -23.74
CA CYS A 478 2.60 18.83 -22.73
C CYS A 478 1.17 18.43 -23.19
N PHE A 479 0.71 17.29 -22.72
CA PHE A 479 -0.57 16.64 -22.99
C PHE A 479 -1.42 16.59 -21.70
N PRO A 480 -2.76 16.64 -21.77
CA PRO A 480 -3.62 16.59 -20.59
C PRO A 480 -3.56 15.21 -19.90
N CYS A 481 -3.59 15.18 -18.56
CA CYS A 481 -3.53 13.94 -17.80
C CYS A 481 -4.82 13.09 -17.95
N PRO A 482 -4.71 11.74 -18.05
CA PRO A 482 -5.87 10.85 -17.95
C PRO A 482 -6.61 10.99 -16.61
N LYS A 483 -7.95 10.85 -16.63
CA LYS A 483 -8.81 11.12 -15.45
C LYS A 483 -8.89 10.01 -14.39
N LYS A 484 -8.34 8.80 -14.63
CA LYS A 484 -8.44 7.65 -13.72
C LYS A 484 -7.06 7.04 -13.48
N GLY A 485 -6.76 6.71 -12.21
CA GLY A 485 -5.61 5.90 -11.79
C GLY A 485 -4.20 6.49 -12.00
N ILE A 486 -4.09 7.67 -12.60
CA ILE A 486 -2.83 8.32 -12.96
C ILE A 486 -2.75 9.70 -12.32
N ASN A 487 -1.56 10.08 -11.87
CA ASN A 487 -1.24 11.43 -11.42
C ASN A 487 -0.11 12.01 -12.31
N CYS A 488 -0.27 13.28 -12.73
CA CYS A 488 0.67 13.98 -13.61
C CYS A 488 1.34 15.22 -12.97
N THR A 489 1.22 15.42 -11.65
CA THR A 489 1.80 16.57 -10.92
C THR A 489 3.30 16.77 -11.14
N GLY A 490 4.05 15.69 -11.42
CA GLY A 490 5.49 15.73 -11.74
C GLY A 490 5.83 16.02 -13.21
N GLU A 491 4.87 16.37 -14.07
CA GLU A 491 4.98 16.49 -15.53
C GLU A 491 5.21 15.14 -16.28
N TYR A 492 5.06 14.01 -15.60
CA TYR A 492 5.07 12.65 -16.16
C TYR A 492 3.93 11.83 -15.51
N GLN A 493 3.43 10.81 -16.22
CA GLN A 493 2.43 9.90 -15.66
C GLN A 493 3.08 8.96 -14.63
N HIS A 494 2.47 8.88 -13.44
CA HIS A 494 2.76 7.86 -12.44
C HIS A 494 1.46 7.28 -11.88
N LEU A 495 1.55 6.06 -11.37
CA LEU A 495 0.42 5.26 -10.93
C LEU A 495 -0.04 5.69 -9.53
N LEU A 496 -1.34 5.66 -9.28
CA LEU A 496 -1.93 5.86 -7.94
C LEU A 496 -2.09 4.53 -7.18
N PRO A 497 -2.12 4.54 -5.83
CA PRO A 497 -2.51 3.38 -5.03
C PRO A 497 -3.88 2.83 -5.44
N GLY A 498 -4.05 1.51 -5.37
CA GLY A 498 -5.28 0.81 -5.80
C GLY A 498 -5.45 0.62 -7.31
N PHE A 499 -4.44 0.98 -8.10
CA PHE A 499 -4.41 0.79 -9.55
C PHE A 499 -3.19 -0.05 -9.97
N TRP A 500 -3.24 -0.64 -11.16
CA TRP A 500 -2.17 -1.49 -11.70
C TRP A 500 -1.97 -1.26 -13.20
N TRP A 501 -0.72 -1.41 -13.61
CA TRP A 501 -0.29 -1.53 -14.99
C TRP A 501 0.93 -2.46 -15.04
N THR A 502 1.27 -2.94 -16.23
CA THR A 502 2.53 -3.66 -16.47
C THR A 502 3.22 -3.10 -17.72
N TRP A 503 4.53 -3.32 -17.83
CA TRP A 503 5.31 -3.04 -19.04
C TRP A 503 5.62 -4.32 -19.85
N ASP A 504 5.17 -5.50 -19.37
CA ASP A 504 5.53 -6.86 -19.85
C ASP A 504 4.83 -7.27 -21.17
N TRP A 505 4.51 -6.29 -22.02
CA TRP A 505 3.89 -6.45 -23.34
C TRP A 505 4.65 -5.71 -24.45
N GLY A 506 5.68 -4.93 -24.10
CA GLY A 506 6.58 -4.27 -25.04
C GLY A 506 8.03 -4.74 -24.86
N PRO A 507 8.97 -4.18 -25.64
CA PRO A 507 10.40 -4.40 -25.39
C PRO A 507 10.77 -3.96 -23.97
N ALA A 508 11.58 -4.74 -23.25
CA ALA A 508 12.01 -4.42 -21.88
C ALA A 508 12.74 -3.04 -21.79
N GLU A 509 13.31 -2.59 -22.91
CA GLU A 509 13.89 -1.26 -23.09
C GLU A 509 12.88 -0.12 -22.92
N ASN A 510 11.58 -0.35 -23.17
CA ASN A 510 10.52 0.67 -23.08
C ASN A 510 10.40 1.21 -21.65
N TYR A 511 10.27 0.32 -20.66
CA TYR A 511 10.24 0.69 -19.24
C TYR A 511 11.53 1.40 -18.81
N GLN A 512 12.71 0.87 -19.19
CA GLN A 512 13.99 1.47 -18.82
C GLN A 512 14.19 2.85 -19.46
N SER A 513 13.69 3.07 -20.68
CA SER A 513 13.70 4.36 -21.37
C SER A 513 12.77 5.36 -20.70
N TYR A 514 11.54 4.94 -20.36
CA TYR A 514 10.62 5.79 -19.59
C TYR A 514 11.18 6.13 -18.20
N LYS A 515 11.79 5.17 -17.50
CA LYS A 515 12.45 5.37 -16.20
C LYS A 515 13.57 6.41 -16.26
N LYS A 516 14.43 6.32 -17.28
CA LYS A 516 15.48 7.34 -17.51
C LYS A 516 14.88 8.70 -17.83
N PHE A 517 13.87 8.77 -18.71
CA PHE A 517 13.16 10.00 -19.05
C PHE A 517 12.45 10.65 -17.84
N VAL A 518 11.82 9.88 -16.96
CA VAL A 518 11.20 10.41 -15.73
C VAL A 518 12.25 10.93 -14.76
N GLY A 519 13.38 10.23 -14.60
CA GLY A 519 14.54 10.75 -13.89
C GLY A 519 15.04 12.07 -14.50
N ASN A 520 15.04 12.18 -15.82
CA ASN A 520 15.38 13.38 -16.56
C ASN A 520 14.47 14.58 -16.20
N VAL A 521 13.15 14.41 -16.34
CA VAL A 521 12.15 15.47 -16.08
C VAL A 521 12.19 15.96 -14.62
N ARG A 522 12.48 15.06 -13.67
CA ARG A 522 12.71 15.38 -12.25
C ARG A 522 14.00 16.18 -11.98
N THR A 523 14.98 16.18 -12.89
CA THR A 523 16.22 16.96 -12.73
C THR A 523 15.98 18.42 -13.08
N HIS A 524 15.91 19.28 -12.05
CA HIS A 524 15.64 20.72 -12.15
C HIS A 524 16.91 21.59 -12.36
N ASN A 525 18.05 21.00 -12.73
CA ASN A 525 19.34 21.68 -12.95
C ASN A 525 20.00 21.24 -14.27
N ASN A 526 21.22 21.72 -14.56
CA ASN A 526 21.97 21.39 -15.79
C ASN A 526 22.55 19.96 -15.82
N SER A 527 22.42 19.17 -14.76
CA SER A 527 23.01 17.84 -14.63
C SER A 527 22.11 16.72 -15.17
N TYR A 528 21.20 17.04 -16.11
CA TYR A 528 20.34 16.07 -16.75
C TYR A 528 21.07 15.37 -17.92
N ASP A 529 20.74 14.11 -18.17
CA ASP A 529 21.33 13.36 -19.28
C ASP A 529 20.74 13.80 -20.63
N ARG A 530 21.58 14.06 -21.63
CA ARG A 530 21.13 14.53 -22.95
C ARG A 530 20.54 13.42 -23.81
N HIS A 531 20.87 12.15 -23.55
CA HIS A 531 20.38 11.01 -24.33
C HIS A 531 18.95 10.59 -23.97
N THR A 532 18.44 11.07 -22.83
CA THR A 532 17.15 10.66 -22.25
C THR A 532 16.18 11.83 -22.09
N GLU A 533 16.38 12.91 -22.86
CA GLU A 533 15.49 14.08 -22.88
C GLU A 533 14.15 13.83 -23.61
N LYS A 534 14.01 12.68 -24.27
CA LYS A 534 12.82 12.26 -25.03
C LYS A 534 12.45 10.81 -24.71
N PHE A 535 11.16 10.51 -24.74
CA PHE A 535 10.60 9.17 -24.70
C PHE A 535 9.71 8.92 -25.93
N ASP A 536 10.15 8.01 -26.81
CA ASP A 536 9.45 7.63 -28.05
C ASP A 536 8.55 6.40 -27.90
N GLY A 537 8.48 5.82 -26.70
CA GLY A 537 7.72 4.60 -26.44
C GLY A 537 6.22 4.82 -26.21
N MET A 538 5.49 3.69 -26.16
CA MET A 538 4.09 3.64 -25.76
C MET A 538 3.97 3.52 -24.24
N LEU A 539 2.96 4.18 -23.65
CA LEU A 539 2.64 4.05 -22.24
C LEU A 539 1.66 2.90 -22.00
N PRO A 540 1.74 2.20 -20.85
CA PRO A 540 0.79 1.15 -20.50
C PRO A 540 -0.56 1.73 -20.05
N LYS A 541 -1.63 0.95 -20.24
CA LYS A 541 -2.99 1.30 -19.82
C LYS A 541 -3.20 0.89 -18.37
N VAL A 542 -3.87 1.75 -17.61
CA VAL A 542 -4.13 1.57 -16.19
C VAL A 542 -5.47 0.89 -15.95
N HIS A 543 -5.46 -0.09 -15.04
CA HIS A 543 -6.62 -0.82 -14.53
C HIS A 543 -6.76 -0.56 -13.03
N LYS A 544 -7.98 -0.66 -12.49
CA LYS A 544 -8.20 -0.73 -11.03
C LYS A 544 -7.82 -2.14 -10.57
N CYS A 545 -7.25 -2.28 -9.38
CA CYS A 545 -7.09 -3.59 -8.76
C CYS A 545 -8.41 -4.04 -8.12
N PRO A 546 -8.72 -5.36 -8.07
CA PRO A 546 -9.87 -5.87 -7.33
C PRO A 546 -9.82 -5.39 -5.88
N THR A 547 -8.68 -5.61 -5.24
CA THR A 547 -8.29 -5.09 -3.94
C THR A 547 -7.47 -3.81 -4.07
N SER A 548 -7.91 -2.72 -3.44
CA SER A 548 -7.14 -1.46 -3.45
C SER A 548 -5.86 -1.53 -2.62
N GLU A 549 -5.83 -2.33 -1.56
CA GLU A 549 -4.69 -2.46 -0.64
C GLU A 549 -3.51 -3.21 -1.29
N SER A 550 -3.79 -4.34 -1.94
CA SER A 550 -2.78 -5.17 -2.65
C SER A 550 -1.99 -4.42 -3.73
N CYS A 551 -2.45 -3.24 -4.16
CA CYS A 551 -1.79 -2.34 -5.10
C CYS A 551 -1.27 -1.06 -4.42
N LYS A 552 -0.49 -1.25 -3.35
CA LYS A 552 0.15 -0.24 -2.50
C LYS A 552 0.77 0.92 -3.25
N ASN A 553 1.53 0.65 -4.32
CA ASN A 553 2.21 1.60 -5.21
C ASN A 553 3.01 2.71 -4.52
N LEU A 554 4.35 2.63 -4.61
CA LEU A 554 5.24 3.70 -4.15
C LEU A 554 4.82 5.08 -4.65
N ALA A 555 4.85 6.09 -3.78
CA ALA A 555 4.56 7.47 -4.15
C ALA A 555 5.46 7.94 -5.31
N ALA A 556 4.85 8.44 -6.38
CA ALA A 556 5.51 8.73 -7.66
C ALA A 556 6.18 7.52 -8.36
N GLY A 557 5.64 6.31 -8.15
CA GLY A 557 6.03 5.06 -8.81
C GLY A 557 5.56 4.97 -10.27
N ILE A 558 6.46 4.50 -11.15
CA ILE A 558 6.20 4.38 -12.61
C ILE A 558 6.08 2.91 -13.08
N ASN A 559 6.22 1.97 -12.16
CA ASN A 559 5.82 0.57 -12.33
C ASN A 559 4.76 0.28 -11.25
N ALA A 560 3.93 -0.73 -11.46
CA ALA A 560 3.14 -1.24 -10.34
C ALA A 560 4.06 -1.87 -9.29
N SER A 561 3.69 -1.74 -8.02
CA SER A 561 4.31 -2.49 -6.92
C SER A 561 3.21 -2.97 -6.00
N CYS A 562 3.09 -4.29 -5.90
CA CYS A 562 2.14 -4.95 -5.01
C CYS A 562 2.47 -4.67 -3.53
N ASP A 563 1.50 -4.92 -2.66
CA ASP A 563 1.74 -4.98 -1.22
C ASP A 563 2.56 -6.23 -0.84
N ASP A 564 3.10 -6.23 0.37
CA ASP A 564 3.89 -7.31 0.93
C ASP A 564 3.06 -8.61 0.97
N GLY A 565 3.62 -9.71 0.45
CA GLY A 565 2.93 -10.98 0.25
C GLY A 565 2.11 -11.11 -1.06
N HIS A 566 1.81 -10.00 -1.75
CA HIS A 566 1.07 -9.97 -3.01
C HIS A 566 1.98 -9.92 -4.26
N ALA A 567 1.51 -10.49 -5.37
CA ALA A 567 2.27 -10.70 -6.60
C ALA A 567 1.37 -10.90 -7.84
N GLY A 568 2.00 -10.99 -9.02
CA GLY A 568 1.35 -11.41 -10.26
C GLY A 568 0.47 -10.34 -10.95
N PHE A 569 -0.42 -10.81 -11.82
CA PHE A 569 -1.36 -9.95 -12.56
C PHE A 569 -2.34 -9.27 -11.59
N LEU A 570 -2.54 -7.96 -11.72
CA LEU A 570 -3.36 -7.13 -10.81
C LEU A 570 -3.04 -7.28 -9.30
N CYS A 571 -1.85 -7.82 -8.94
CA CYS A 571 -1.45 -8.14 -7.57
C CYS A 571 -2.35 -9.15 -6.81
N THR A 572 -3.11 -9.99 -7.53
CA THR A 572 -4.09 -10.93 -6.92
C THR A 572 -3.51 -12.30 -6.58
N GLN A 573 -2.24 -12.57 -6.86
CA GLN A 573 -1.58 -13.85 -6.55
C GLN A 573 -0.74 -13.67 -5.29
N CYS A 574 -0.58 -14.71 -4.49
CA CYS A 574 0.33 -14.64 -3.34
C CYS A 574 1.75 -15.06 -3.71
N GLN A 575 2.72 -14.44 -3.05
CA GLN A 575 4.14 -14.73 -3.19
C GLN A 575 4.47 -16.16 -2.71
N ALA A 576 5.56 -16.74 -3.20
CA ALA A 576 6.04 -18.03 -2.70
C ALA A 576 6.34 -17.97 -1.18
N GLY A 577 5.75 -18.88 -0.42
CA GLY A 577 5.72 -18.83 1.05
C GLY A 577 4.42 -18.24 1.63
N SER A 578 3.49 -17.78 0.78
CA SER A 578 2.18 -17.25 1.17
C SER A 578 1.04 -17.93 0.40
N TYR A 579 -0.17 -17.86 0.96
CA TYR A 579 -1.41 -18.36 0.36
C TYR A 579 -2.52 -17.31 0.41
N ALA A 580 -3.43 -17.40 -0.56
CA ALA A 580 -4.57 -16.50 -0.65
C ALA A 580 -5.65 -16.92 0.35
N TRP A 581 -6.18 -15.95 1.10
CA TRP A 581 -7.38 -16.10 1.89
C TRP A 581 -8.34 -14.96 1.61
N LEU A 582 -9.45 -15.26 0.93
CA LEU A 582 -10.34 -14.25 0.34
C LEU A 582 -9.53 -13.24 -0.49
N ASP A 583 -9.37 -12.01 0.00
CA ASP A 583 -8.77 -10.90 -0.71
C ASP A 583 -7.31 -10.57 -0.26
N LYS A 584 -6.82 -11.20 0.82
CA LYS A 584 -5.47 -10.97 1.39
C LYS A 584 -4.55 -12.20 1.30
N CYS A 585 -3.24 -11.95 1.28
CA CYS A 585 -2.20 -12.99 1.29
C CYS A 585 -1.61 -13.18 2.69
N PHE A 586 -1.66 -14.41 3.22
CA PHE A 586 -1.11 -14.79 4.53
C PHE A 586 0.12 -15.69 4.38
N GLU A 587 1.05 -15.68 5.34
CA GLU A 587 2.19 -16.61 5.36
C GLU A 587 1.74 -18.06 5.57
N CYS A 588 2.33 -19.01 4.83
CA CYS A 588 1.96 -20.41 4.87
C CYS A 588 2.11 -21.02 6.28
N PRO A 589 1.03 -21.58 6.87
CA PRO A 589 1.08 -22.08 8.24
C PRO A 589 1.87 -23.39 8.32
N GLY A 590 2.62 -23.58 9.41
CA GLY A 590 3.42 -24.78 9.64
C GLY A 590 2.58 -26.07 9.63
N ILE A 591 3.22 -27.21 9.37
CA ILE A 591 2.56 -28.52 9.09
C ILE A 591 1.56 -29.00 10.15
N TRP A 592 1.58 -28.45 11.36
CA TRP A 592 0.56 -28.68 12.39
C TRP A 592 -0.82 -28.16 12.02
N ALA A 593 -0.92 -27.10 11.21
CA ALA A 593 -2.19 -26.60 10.68
C ALA A 593 -2.83 -27.61 9.72
N LEU A 594 -2.07 -28.12 8.75
CA LEU A 594 -2.51 -29.22 7.88
C LEU A 594 -2.97 -30.45 8.68
N ILE A 595 -2.29 -30.79 9.78
CA ILE A 595 -2.72 -31.90 10.66
C ILE A 595 -4.06 -31.57 11.32
N LEU A 596 -4.28 -30.35 11.81
CA LEU A 596 -5.56 -29.91 12.39
C LEU A 596 -6.69 -29.83 11.36
N GLU A 597 -6.41 -29.37 10.14
CA GLU A 597 -7.35 -29.31 9.02
C GLU A 597 -7.75 -30.70 8.53
N VAL A 598 -6.78 -31.61 8.35
CA VAL A 598 -7.06 -33.01 8.00
C VAL A 598 -7.83 -33.72 9.12
N LEU A 599 -7.53 -33.44 10.39
CA LEU A 599 -8.35 -33.91 11.52
C LEU A 599 -9.76 -33.32 11.49
N ALA A 600 -9.93 -32.04 11.19
CA ALA A 600 -11.25 -31.39 11.06
C ALA A 600 -12.05 -31.98 9.88
N ALA A 601 -11.43 -32.18 8.72
CA ALA A 601 -12.02 -32.83 7.56
C ALA A 601 -12.40 -34.28 7.84
N LEU A 602 -11.57 -35.04 8.57
CA LEU A 602 -11.89 -36.39 9.04
C LEU A 602 -13.03 -36.40 10.06
N VAL A 603 -13.13 -35.38 10.94
CA VAL A 603 -14.26 -35.21 11.87
C VAL A 603 -15.54 -34.86 11.11
N ILE A 604 -15.49 -33.97 10.10
CA ILE A 604 -16.64 -33.66 9.23
C ILE A 604 -17.09 -34.92 8.48
N LEU A 605 -16.15 -35.68 7.89
CA LEU A 605 -16.44 -36.94 7.21
C LEU A 605 -17.02 -37.99 8.18
N ALA A 606 -16.50 -38.07 9.41
CA ALA A 606 -17.03 -38.94 10.46
C ALA A 606 -18.42 -38.51 10.94
N VAL A 607 -18.72 -37.20 10.99
CA VAL A 607 -20.05 -36.66 11.30
C VAL A 607 -21.04 -36.94 10.16
N LEU A 608 -20.64 -36.76 8.89
CA LEU A 608 -21.45 -37.13 7.73
C LEU A 608 -21.73 -38.64 7.70
N LEU A 609 -20.72 -39.47 7.95
CA LEU A 609 -20.85 -40.92 8.09
C LEU A 609 -21.74 -41.29 9.28
N MET A 610 -21.66 -40.57 10.40
CA MET A 610 -22.49 -40.79 11.59
C MET A 610 -23.95 -40.39 11.34
N ILE A 611 -24.22 -39.28 10.63
CA ILE A 611 -25.55 -38.88 10.16
C ILE A 611 -26.15 -39.98 9.27
N VAL A 612 -25.38 -40.45 8.28
CA VAL A 612 -25.78 -41.58 7.43
C VAL A 612 -26.06 -42.82 8.29
N LEU A 613 -25.18 -43.18 9.23
CA LEU A 613 -25.39 -44.33 10.14
C LEU A 613 -26.60 -44.16 11.08
N LEU A 614 -26.98 -42.95 11.47
CA LEU A 614 -28.18 -42.68 12.27
C LEU A 614 -29.46 -42.89 11.45
N GLU A 615 -29.55 -42.31 10.25
CA GLU A 615 -30.71 -42.52 9.36
C GLU A 615 -30.80 -44.00 8.92
N LEU A 616 -29.68 -44.66 8.63
CA LEU A 616 -29.61 -46.10 8.35
C LEU A 616 -30.12 -46.99 9.51
N ARG A 617 -30.08 -46.50 10.75
CA ARG A 617 -30.57 -47.19 11.97
C ARG A 617 -32.02 -46.81 12.34
N ARG A 618 -32.63 -45.85 11.64
CA ARG A 618 -33.92 -45.24 12.01
C ARG A 618 -35.10 -46.15 11.66
N HIS A 619 -35.64 -46.85 12.65
CA HIS A 619 -36.86 -47.64 12.50
C HIS A 619 -38.13 -46.77 12.53
N LYS A 620 -39.16 -47.16 11.76
CA LYS A 620 -40.50 -46.54 11.80
C LYS A 620 -41.08 -46.55 13.22
N ARG A 621 -41.32 -45.37 13.77
CA ARG A 621 -42.27 -45.08 14.86
C ARG A 621 -43.12 -43.89 14.44
N SER A 622 -44.36 -43.82 14.93
CA SER A 622 -45.33 -42.77 14.62
C SER A 622 -44.99 -41.45 15.32
N GLY A 623 -44.08 -40.67 14.74
CA GLY A 623 -43.75 -39.32 15.19
C GLY A 623 -42.42 -38.82 14.63
N ARG A 624 -42.29 -37.49 14.45
CA ARG A 624 -41.02 -36.86 14.05
C ARG A 624 -40.02 -36.99 15.20
N SER A 625 -38.86 -37.59 14.93
CA SER A 625 -37.83 -37.85 15.93
C SER A 625 -37.09 -36.57 16.32
N LEU A 626 -36.53 -36.54 17.53
CA LEU A 626 -35.54 -35.52 17.93
C LEU A 626 -34.41 -35.41 16.88
N ILE A 627 -33.96 -36.56 16.36
CA ILE A 627 -32.91 -36.64 15.33
C ILE A 627 -33.33 -35.88 14.05
N SER A 628 -34.55 -36.09 13.54
CA SER A 628 -35.04 -35.40 12.34
C SER A 628 -35.29 -33.91 12.55
N VAL A 629 -35.63 -33.45 13.77
CA VAL A 629 -35.75 -32.01 14.09
C VAL A 629 -34.37 -31.35 14.13
N LEU A 630 -33.37 -31.99 14.76
CA LEU A 630 -31.99 -31.52 14.75
C LEU A 630 -31.43 -31.49 13.32
N PHE A 631 -31.65 -32.56 12.55
CA PHE A 631 -31.15 -32.69 11.20
C PHE A 631 -31.82 -31.72 10.21
N SER A 632 -33.13 -31.45 10.35
CA SER A 632 -33.82 -30.41 9.57
C SER A 632 -33.23 -29.02 9.80
N ARG A 633 -32.76 -28.72 11.02
CA ARG A 633 -32.14 -27.44 11.36
C ARG A 633 -30.69 -27.37 10.89
N PHE A 634 -29.98 -28.50 10.93
CA PHE A 634 -28.65 -28.61 10.30
C PHE A 634 -28.71 -28.34 8.79
N LYS A 635 -29.71 -28.87 8.06
CA LYS A 635 -29.92 -28.55 6.64
C LYS A 635 -30.08 -27.04 6.38
N ILE A 636 -30.82 -26.33 7.24
CA ILE A 636 -31.01 -24.87 7.13
C ILE A 636 -29.68 -24.12 7.37
N LEU A 637 -28.92 -24.52 8.38
CA LEU A 637 -27.64 -23.89 8.73
C LEU A 637 -26.57 -24.14 7.64
N LEU A 638 -26.45 -25.39 7.17
CA LEU A 638 -25.58 -25.76 6.05
C LEU A 638 -25.97 -25.01 4.77
N GLY A 639 -27.28 -24.94 4.46
CA GLY A 639 -27.81 -24.23 3.29
C GLY A 639 -27.77 -22.70 3.37
N PHE A 640 -27.39 -22.14 4.53
CA PHE A 640 -27.05 -20.73 4.70
C PHE A 640 -25.55 -20.51 4.42
N TYR A 641 -24.68 -21.33 5.02
CA TYR A 641 -23.23 -21.20 4.82
C TYR A 641 -22.77 -21.55 3.40
N GLN A 642 -23.38 -22.55 2.75
CA GLN A 642 -23.24 -22.87 1.31
C GLN A 642 -23.70 -21.77 0.33
N ILE A 643 -24.04 -20.59 0.84
CA ILE A 643 -24.35 -19.39 0.04
C ILE A 643 -23.50 -18.23 0.54
N MET A 644 -23.32 -18.08 1.86
CA MET A 644 -22.46 -17.01 2.40
C MET A 644 -20.96 -17.21 2.13
N GLY A 645 -20.45 -18.45 2.07
CA GLY A 645 -19.06 -18.73 1.70
C GLY A 645 -18.76 -18.29 0.27
N GLU A 646 -19.46 -18.89 -0.70
CA GLU A 646 -19.48 -18.51 -2.12
C GLU A 646 -19.66 -16.98 -2.34
N ILE A 647 -20.62 -16.35 -1.64
CA ILE A 647 -20.86 -14.90 -1.78
C ILE A 647 -19.65 -14.06 -1.35
N PHE A 648 -18.93 -14.43 -0.28
CA PHE A 648 -17.74 -13.68 0.14
C PHE A 648 -16.56 -13.92 -0.81
N GLU A 649 -16.34 -15.15 -1.28
CA GLU A 649 -15.26 -15.47 -2.23
C GLU A 649 -15.43 -14.77 -3.58
N VAL A 650 -16.64 -14.75 -4.14
CA VAL A 650 -16.86 -14.11 -5.46
C VAL A 650 -16.90 -12.58 -5.33
N MET A 651 -17.22 -12.03 -4.16
CA MET A 651 -17.14 -10.59 -3.88
C MET A 651 -15.78 -10.14 -3.32
N ASN A 652 -14.68 -10.85 -3.63
CA ASN A 652 -13.29 -10.39 -3.43
C ASN A 652 -12.93 -9.12 -4.27
N GLU A 653 -13.79 -8.69 -5.19
CA GLU A 653 -13.72 -7.38 -5.86
C GLU A 653 -14.12 -6.21 -4.91
N LEU A 654 -14.61 -6.51 -3.70
CA LEU A 654 -14.95 -5.57 -2.64
C LEU A 654 -14.01 -5.77 -1.44
N SER A 655 -13.42 -4.68 -0.94
CA SER A 655 -12.60 -4.70 0.27
C SER A 655 -13.47 -4.90 1.51
N TRP A 656 -13.59 -6.14 1.98
CA TRP A 656 -14.36 -6.47 3.18
C TRP A 656 -13.61 -6.10 4.46
N PRO A 657 -14.30 -5.68 5.52
CA PRO A 657 -13.67 -5.45 6.82
C PRO A 657 -13.04 -6.74 7.37
N GLU A 658 -11.84 -6.65 7.95
CA GLU A 658 -11.02 -7.81 8.33
C GLU A 658 -11.76 -8.80 9.26
N THR A 659 -12.54 -8.30 10.22
CA THR A 659 -13.36 -9.14 11.12
C THR A 659 -14.44 -9.98 10.39
N LEU A 660 -14.84 -9.58 9.18
CA LEU A 660 -15.77 -10.32 8.34
C LEU A 660 -15.06 -11.31 7.41
N VAL A 661 -13.83 -10.98 6.98
CA VAL A 661 -12.89 -11.89 6.30
C VAL A 661 -12.54 -13.06 7.24
N GLU A 662 -12.21 -12.76 8.50
CA GLU A 662 -12.02 -13.76 9.56
C GLU A 662 -13.28 -14.61 9.78
N LEU A 663 -14.48 -14.00 9.86
CA LEU A 663 -15.71 -14.78 10.01
C LEU A 663 -15.93 -15.70 8.80
N GLY A 664 -15.72 -15.19 7.58
CA GLY A 664 -15.81 -15.95 6.33
C GLY A 664 -14.96 -17.23 6.37
N SER A 665 -13.77 -17.17 6.97
CA SER A 665 -12.89 -18.34 7.13
C SER A 665 -13.56 -19.49 7.88
N PHE A 666 -14.28 -19.17 8.96
CA PHE A 666 -15.03 -20.13 9.76
C PHE A 666 -16.28 -20.64 9.03
N LEU A 667 -16.88 -19.83 8.14
CA LEU A 667 -18.06 -20.24 7.37
C LEU A 667 -17.70 -21.26 6.28
N GLN A 668 -16.56 -21.10 5.60
CA GLN A 668 -16.07 -22.05 4.59
C GLN A 668 -15.80 -23.44 5.19
N LEU A 669 -15.24 -23.51 6.41
CA LEU A 669 -15.08 -24.79 7.13
C LEU A 669 -16.43 -25.44 7.45
N LEU A 670 -17.45 -24.64 7.82
CA LEU A 670 -18.82 -25.12 8.09
C LEU A 670 -19.61 -25.50 6.83
N GLU A 671 -19.15 -25.13 5.64
CA GLU A 671 -19.78 -25.49 4.36
C GLU A 671 -19.70 -27.01 4.06
N ALA A 672 -18.74 -27.71 4.71
CA ALA A 672 -18.26 -29.03 4.31
C ALA A 672 -17.70 -29.07 2.87
N ASN A 673 -17.22 -27.93 2.37
CA ASN A 673 -16.49 -27.79 1.11
C ASN A 673 -15.04 -28.29 1.27
N LEU A 674 -14.90 -29.60 1.46
CA LEU A 674 -13.59 -30.28 1.61
C LEU A 674 -12.66 -30.05 0.40
N MET A 675 -13.16 -29.50 -0.70
CA MET A 675 -12.40 -29.22 -1.92
C MET A 675 -11.52 -27.96 -1.78
N GLN A 676 -11.91 -27.02 -0.92
CA GLN A 676 -11.15 -25.80 -0.59
C GLN A 676 -10.46 -25.88 0.78
N VAL A 677 -11.04 -26.64 1.73
CA VAL A 677 -10.56 -26.72 3.13
C VAL A 677 -9.17 -27.37 3.28
N ILE A 678 -8.66 -28.08 2.26
CA ILE A 678 -7.26 -28.52 2.23
C ILE A 678 -6.42 -27.33 1.74
N VAL A 679 -5.67 -26.68 2.65
CA VAL A 679 -4.89 -25.46 2.37
C VAL A 679 -4.10 -25.55 1.06
N SER A 680 -4.17 -24.45 0.30
CA SER A 680 -3.46 -24.16 -0.96
C SER A 680 -2.20 -25.03 -1.14
N PRO A 681 -2.22 -26.05 -2.02
CA PRO A 681 -1.19 -27.09 -2.03
C PRO A 681 0.25 -26.58 -2.17
N ARG A 682 0.43 -25.38 -2.73
CA ARG A 682 1.71 -24.65 -2.81
C ARG A 682 2.41 -24.44 -1.46
N CYS A 683 1.69 -24.40 -0.33
CA CYS A 683 2.30 -24.25 1.00
C CYS A 683 3.07 -25.49 1.46
N TYR A 684 2.67 -26.69 1.01
CA TYR A 684 3.27 -27.96 1.44
C TYR A 684 4.00 -28.68 0.29
N PHE A 685 3.65 -28.35 -0.94
CA PHE A 685 4.25 -28.87 -2.18
C PHE A 685 4.60 -27.68 -3.09
N PRO A 686 5.75 -27.01 -2.89
CA PRO A 686 6.10 -25.80 -3.64
C PRO A 686 6.26 -26.03 -5.15
N ASP A 687 6.57 -27.27 -5.58
CA ASP A 687 6.61 -27.67 -7.00
C ASP A 687 5.21 -27.75 -7.64
N PHE A 688 4.13 -27.72 -6.84
CA PHE A 688 2.75 -27.91 -7.30
C PHE A 688 2.18 -26.62 -7.92
N THR A 689 2.63 -26.34 -9.14
CA THR A 689 2.31 -25.13 -9.90
C THR A 689 0.86 -25.03 -10.39
N TYR A 690 0.08 -26.11 -10.32
CA TYR A 690 -1.30 -26.18 -10.83
C TYR A 690 -2.24 -25.12 -10.20
N PRO A 691 -3.06 -24.40 -11.00
CA PRO A 691 -4.06 -23.46 -10.49
C PRO A 691 -5.12 -24.13 -9.61
N ASN A 692 -5.50 -23.45 -8.51
CA ASN A 692 -6.38 -24.02 -7.48
C ASN A 692 -7.77 -24.42 -8.04
N VAL A 693 -8.31 -23.63 -8.96
CA VAL A 693 -9.62 -23.89 -9.61
C VAL A 693 -9.66 -25.24 -10.33
N TYR A 694 -8.57 -25.67 -10.97
CA TYR A 694 -8.50 -26.98 -11.64
C TYR A 694 -8.38 -28.14 -10.64
N ILE A 695 -7.68 -27.92 -9.52
CA ILE A 695 -7.58 -28.93 -8.45
C ILE A 695 -8.97 -29.17 -7.84
N ALA A 696 -9.70 -28.10 -7.54
CA ALA A 696 -11.08 -28.19 -7.03
C ALA A 696 -12.01 -28.94 -8.00
N PHE A 697 -11.93 -28.65 -9.30
CA PHE A 697 -12.71 -29.34 -10.34
C PHE A 697 -12.41 -30.85 -10.39
N ILE A 698 -11.13 -31.22 -10.53
CA ILE A 698 -10.69 -32.63 -10.58
C ILE A 698 -11.16 -33.36 -9.32
N ALA A 699 -10.93 -32.78 -8.15
CA ALA A 699 -11.22 -33.43 -6.88
C ALA A 699 -12.73 -33.58 -6.63
N GLY A 700 -13.55 -32.57 -6.96
CA GLY A 700 -15.00 -32.61 -6.77
C GLY A 700 -15.69 -33.60 -7.72
N ALA A 701 -15.25 -33.66 -8.98
CA ALA A 701 -15.68 -34.68 -9.92
C ALA A 701 -15.24 -36.09 -9.46
N SER A 702 -13.99 -36.24 -9.02
CA SER A 702 -13.44 -37.51 -8.52
C SER A 702 -14.16 -38.01 -7.27
N PHE A 703 -14.50 -37.12 -6.33
CA PHE A 703 -15.30 -37.45 -5.15
C PHE A 703 -16.68 -37.99 -5.57
N SER A 704 -17.37 -37.29 -6.45
CA SER A 704 -18.71 -37.68 -6.93
C SER A 704 -18.71 -39.04 -7.62
N VAL A 705 -17.73 -39.30 -8.50
CA VAL A 705 -17.53 -40.61 -9.14
C VAL A 705 -17.19 -41.69 -8.12
N THR A 706 -16.31 -41.40 -7.15
CA THR A 706 -15.88 -42.37 -6.12
C THR A 706 -17.03 -42.78 -5.20
N VAL A 707 -17.89 -41.85 -4.79
CA VAL A 707 -19.10 -42.15 -3.99
C VAL A 707 -20.03 -43.12 -4.72
N ILE A 708 -20.24 -42.91 -6.03
CA ILE A 708 -21.09 -43.78 -6.87
C ILE A 708 -20.45 -45.18 -7.02
N LEU A 709 -19.15 -45.24 -7.38
CA LEU A 709 -18.43 -46.50 -7.55
C LEU A 709 -18.34 -47.31 -6.25
N LEU A 710 -18.14 -46.64 -5.10
CA LEU A 710 -18.14 -47.29 -3.79
C LEU A 710 -19.51 -47.90 -3.45
N GLY A 711 -20.61 -47.18 -3.74
CA GLY A 711 -21.97 -47.70 -3.58
C GLY A 711 -22.22 -48.96 -4.42
N LEU A 712 -21.86 -48.92 -5.71
CA LEU A 712 -21.95 -50.06 -6.62
C LEU A 712 -21.07 -51.23 -6.16
N GLY A 713 -19.86 -50.96 -5.67
CA GLY A 713 -18.95 -51.96 -5.12
C GLY A 713 -19.49 -52.67 -3.88
N ILE A 714 -20.06 -51.93 -2.93
CA ILE A 714 -20.69 -52.50 -1.72
C ILE A 714 -21.92 -53.35 -2.10
N TYR A 715 -22.72 -52.91 -3.07
CA TYR A 715 -23.86 -53.67 -3.59
C TYR A 715 -23.42 -54.97 -4.27
N GLY A 716 -22.41 -54.90 -5.14
CA GLY A 716 -21.81 -56.05 -5.82
C GLY A 716 -21.18 -57.06 -4.84
N PHE A 717 -20.44 -56.59 -3.85
CA PHE A 717 -19.88 -57.43 -2.79
C PHE A 717 -20.97 -58.14 -1.97
N ARG A 718 -22.07 -57.46 -1.64
CA ARG A 718 -23.20 -58.09 -0.94
C ARG A 718 -23.95 -59.10 -1.82
N LEU A 719 -24.13 -58.82 -3.11
CA LEU A 719 -24.67 -59.80 -4.07
C LEU A 719 -23.79 -61.07 -4.13
N PHE A 720 -22.47 -60.90 -4.25
CA PHE A 720 -21.51 -61.99 -4.27
C PHE A 720 -21.53 -62.81 -2.97
N HIS A 721 -21.45 -62.14 -1.80
CA HIS A 721 -21.51 -62.79 -0.49
C HIS A 721 -22.81 -63.58 -0.28
N LEU A 722 -23.97 -63.09 -0.76
CA LEU A 722 -25.23 -63.82 -0.65
C LEU A 722 -25.34 -65.02 -1.61
N ARG A 723 -24.70 -64.94 -2.79
CA ARG A 723 -24.54 -66.09 -3.71
C ARG A 723 -23.62 -67.16 -3.13
N VAL A 724 -22.44 -66.77 -2.60
CA VAL A 724 -21.46 -67.69 -1.99
C VAL A 724 -22.03 -68.39 -0.75
N LYS A 725 -22.91 -67.73 0.02
CA LYS A 725 -23.58 -68.33 1.18
C LYS A 725 -24.86 -69.12 0.82
N SER A 726 -25.13 -69.38 -0.47
CA SER A 726 -26.30 -70.11 -0.96
C SER A 726 -27.64 -69.66 -0.33
N ALA A 727 -27.82 -68.34 -0.17
CA ALA A 727 -29.01 -67.81 0.48
C ALA A 727 -30.27 -68.03 -0.38
N PRO A 728 -31.40 -68.49 0.20
CA PRO A 728 -32.66 -68.70 -0.52
C PRO A 728 -33.12 -67.46 -1.28
N ASP A 729 -33.76 -67.66 -2.43
CA ASP A 729 -34.07 -66.58 -3.38
C ASP A 729 -34.87 -65.41 -2.78
N GLU A 730 -35.89 -65.67 -1.95
CA GLU A 730 -36.63 -64.61 -1.26
C GLU A 730 -35.81 -63.90 -0.19
N VAL A 731 -35.03 -64.65 0.61
CA VAL A 731 -34.11 -64.07 1.59
C VAL A 731 -33.08 -63.18 0.88
N ARG A 732 -32.62 -63.58 -0.30
CA ARG A 732 -31.72 -62.81 -1.17
C ARG A 732 -32.41 -61.56 -1.72
N LYS A 733 -33.61 -61.66 -2.29
CA LYS A 733 -34.40 -60.51 -2.80
C LYS A 733 -34.63 -59.47 -1.71
N HIS A 734 -35.22 -59.86 -0.58
CA HIS A 734 -35.53 -58.96 0.55
C HIS A 734 -34.27 -58.33 1.15
N THR A 735 -33.22 -59.11 1.39
CA THR A 735 -31.94 -58.57 1.91
C THR A 735 -31.29 -57.60 0.93
N MET A 736 -31.38 -57.86 -0.38
CA MET A 736 -30.80 -56.99 -1.41
C MET A 736 -31.63 -55.71 -1.63
N ALA A 737 -32.97 -55.76 -1.55
CA ALA A 737 -33.82 -54.57 -1.59
C ALA A 737 -33.48 -53.60 -0.44
N LYS A 738 -33.44 -54.13 0.78
CA LYS A 738 -33.07 -53.39 2.00
C LYS A 738 -31.61 -52.91 2.01
N THR A 739 -30.72 -53.59 1.30
CA THR A 739 -29.32 -53.17 1.12
C THR A 739 -29.22 -52.05 0.08
N ASN A 740 -29.95 -52.16 -1.04
CA ASN A 740 -30.00 -51.15 -2.10
C ASN A 740 -30.54 -49.81 -1.58
N GLU A 741 -31.67 -49.82 -0.86
CA GLU A 741 -32.25 -48.63 -0.23
C GLU A 741 -31.22 -47.89 0.66
N ARG A 742 -30.48 -48.65 1.46
CA ARG A 742 -29.46 -48.12 2.38
C ARG A 742 -28.25 -47.53 1.66
N ILE A 743 -27.77 -48.18 0.60
CA ILE A 743 -26.67 -47.67 -0.23
C ILE A 743 -27.11 -46.41 -0.98
N LEU A 744 -28.31 -46.43 -1.58
CA LEU A 744 -28.84 -45.32 -2.36
C LEU A 744 -29.10 -44.08 -1.50
N LEU A 745 -29.61 -44.26 -0.27
CA LEU A 745 -29.70 -43.18 0.73
C LEU A 745 -28.33 -42.54 0.99
N ALA A 746 -27.30 -43.35 1.27
CA ALA A 746 -25.96 -42.85 1.58
C ALA A 746 -25.32 -42.10 0.37
N VAL A 747 -25.43 -42.67 -0.83
CA VAL A 747 -24.94 -42.05 -2.07
C VAL A 747 -25.64 -40.72 -2.35
N VAL A 748 -26.98 -40.68 -2.26
CA VAL A 748 -27.74 -39.45 -2.51
C VAL A 748 -27.43 -38.36 -1.47
N ILE A 749 -27.27 -38.71 -0.19
CA ILE A 749 -26.89 -37.75 0.86
C ILE A 749 -25.51 -37.13 0.57
N LEU A 750 -24.50 -37.95 0.25
CA LEU A 750 -23.14 -37.47 0.00
C LEU A 750 -23.06 -36.59 -1.26
N LEU A 751 -23.75 -36.98 -2.34
CA LEU A 751 -23.84 -36.17 -3.55
C LEU A 751 -24.63 -34.87 -3.31
N PHE A 752 -25.71 -34.90 -2.53
CA PHE A 752 -26.51 -33.71 -2.20
C PHE A 752 -25.72 -32.66 -1.40
N VAL A 753 -24.80 -33.10 -0.53
CA VAL A 753 -23.93 -32.19 0.24
C VAL A 753 -22.88 -31.54 -0.66
N ALA A 754 -22.23 -32.30 -1.55
CA ALA A 754 -21.15 -31.81 -2.43
C ALA A 754 -21.62 -31.09 -3.70
N TYR A 755 -22.89 -31.29 -4.11
CA TYR A 755 -23.46 -30.74 -5.34
C TYR A 755 -23.32 -29.21 -5.51
N PRO A 756 -23.54 -28.35 -4.50
CA PRO A 756 -23.45 -26.89 -4.66
C PRO A 756 -22.04 -26.44 -5.06
N SER A 757 -21.02 -26.78 -4.27
CA SER A 757 -19.64 -26.34 -4.47
C SER A 757 -19.02 -26.91 -5.76
N LEU A 758 -19.37 -28.15 -6.14
CA LEU A 758 -19.00 -28.67 -7.47
C LEU A 758 -19.70 -27.91 -8.61
N SER A 759 -20.96 -27.51 -8.43
CA SER A 759 -21.68 -26.72 -9.44
C SER A 759 -21.06 -25.32 -9.62
N ALA A 760 -20.62 -24.67 -8.54
CA ALA A 760 -19.92 -23.38 -8.60
C ALA A 760 -18.60 -23.48 -9.40
N VAL A 761 -17.78 -24.50 -9.13
CA VAL A 761 -16.51 -24.73 -9.86
C VAL A 761 -16.73 -25.12 -11.32
N ILE A 762 -17.83 -25.82 -11.65
CA ILE A 762 -18.22 -26.04 -13.05
C ILE A 762 -18.59 -24.72 -13.74
N ILE A 763 -19.34 -23.85 -13.06
CA ILE A 763 -19.80 -22.56 -13.58
C ILE A 763 -18.62 -21.59 -13.81
N SER A 764 -17.66 -21.51 -12.88
CA SER A 764 -16.53 -20.58 -12.99
C SER A 764 -15.57 -20.89 -14.16
N LEU A 765 -15.52 -22.15 -14.60
CA LEU A 765 -14.68 -22.61 -15.71
C LEU A 765 -15.32 -22.45 -17.12
N LEU A 766 -16.56 -21.96 -17.21
CA LEU A 766 -17.23 -21.72 -18.50
C LEU A 766 -16.63 -20.50 -19.24
N PRO A 767 -16.78 -20.41 -20.59
CA PRO A 767 -16.22 -19.30 -21.38
C PRO A 767 -16.56 -17.89 -20.88
N SER A 768 -17.73 -17.71 -20.25
CA SER A 768 -18.17 -16.42 -19.69
C SER A 768 -17.40 -15.98 -18.44
N GLY A 769 -16.66 -16.88 -17.78
CA GLY A 769 -15.78 -16.54 -16.65
C GLY A 769 -14.49 -15.80 -17.05
N CYS A 770 -14.22 -15.65 -18.35
CA CYS A 770 -13.00 -15.01 -18.87
C CYS A 770 -13.19 -13.52 -19.18
N VAL A 771 -12.24 -12.69 -18.73
CA VAL A 771 -12.24 -11.22 -18.87
C VAL A 771 -10.99 -10.75 -19.61
N THR A 772 -11.15 -9.82 -20.56
CA THR A 772 -10.06 -9.31 -21.42
C THR A 772 -9.62 -7.90 -21.01
N PHE A 773 -8.30 -7.72 -20.83
CA PHE A 773 -7.66 -6.47 -20.43
C PHE A 773 -6.71 -5.99 -21.53
N SER A 774 -6.95 -4.80 -22.08
CA SER A 774 -6.01 -4.10 -22.98
C SER A 774 -4.87 -3.45 -22.18
N LEU A 775 -3.61 -3.68 -22.58
CA LEU A 775 -2.43 -3.37 -21.77
C LEU A 775 -1.75 -2.02 -22.09
N ASN A 776 -2.12 -1.33 -23.17
CA ASN A 776 -1.44 -0.11 -23.61
C ASN A 776 -2.37 1.02 -24.10
N GLU A 777 -1.80 2.23 -24.21
CA GLU A 777 -2.47 3.51 -24.57
C GLU A 777 -3.22 3.45 -25.93
N ASN A 778 -2.83 2.53 -26.83
CA ASN A 778 -3.44 2.32 -28.15
C ASN A 778 -4.38 1.08 -28.23
N GLU A 779 -4.59 0.38 -27.12
CA GLU A 779 -5.46 -0.81 -26.97
C GLU A 779 -5.17 -2.01 -27.90
N ASN A 780 -4.05 -2.02 -28.62
CA ASN A 780 -3.73 -3.04 -29.62
C ASN A 780 -3.04 -4.31 -29.06
N VAL A 781 -2.74 -4.35 -27.75
CA VAL A 781 -2.32 -5.58 -27.05
C VAL A 781 -3.30 -5.87 -25.92
N THR A 782 -3.82 -7.08 -25.89
CA THR A 782 -4.83 -7.57 -24.93
C THR A 782 -4.43 -8.91 -24.33
N VAL A 783 -4.76 -9.14 -23.06
CA VAL A 783 -4.63 -10.44 -22.37
C VAL A 783 -5.99 -10.86 -21.79
N THR A 784 -6.31 -12.15 -21.83
CA THR A 784 -7.58 -12.68 -21.29
C THR A 784 -7.30 -13.59 -20.09
N ARG A 785 -7.96 -13.32 -18.96
CA ARG A 785 -7.75 -13.99 -17.67
C ARG A 785 -9.06 -14.50 -17.08
N LEU A 786 -9.01 -15.57 -16.30
CA LEU A 786 -10.17 -16.11 -15.60
C LEU A 786 -10.52 -15.24 -14.39
N ARG A 787 -11.78 -14.84 -14.20
CA ARG A 787 -12.20 -13.97 -13.09
C ARG A 787 -11.95 -14.61 -11.72
N SER A 788 -12.23 -15.91 -11.57
CA SER A 788 -12.06 -16.62 -10.29
C SER A 788 -10.60 -16.96 -9.96
N ASP A 789 -9.68 -16.85 -10.92
CA ASP A 789 -8.24 -17.04 -10.71
C ASP A 789 -7.47 -16.30 -11.82
N TYR A 790 -7.14 -15.03 -11.59
CA TYR A 790 -6.42 -14.19 -12.54
C TYR A 790 -4.98 -14.69 -12.87
N SER A 791 -4.49 -15.77 -12.23
CA SER A 791 -3.27 -16.46 -12.68
C SER A 791 -3.49 -17.29 -13.95
N VAL A 792 -4.72 -17.74 -14.21
CA VAL A 792 -5.09 -18.52 -15.40
C VAL A 792 -5.18 -17.62 -16.62
N ASP A 793 -4.44 -17.99 -17.67
CA ASP A 793 -4.62 -17.44 -19.02
C ASP A 793 -5.68 -18.26 -19.76
N CYS A 794 -6.78 -17.62 -20.17
CA CYS A 794 -7.88 -18.31 -20.84
C CYS A 794 -7.53 -18.81 -22.25
N ASN A 795 -6.48 -18.24 -22.87
CA ASN A 795 -5.99 -18.68 -24.19
C ASN A 795 -5.03 -19.87 -24.08
N SER A 796 -4.70 -20.32 -22.86
CA SER A 796 -3.86 -21.50 -22.63
C SER A 796 -4.57 -22.78 -23.09
N SER A 797 -3.84 -23.68 -23.78
CA SER A 797 -4.35 -24.99 -24.17
C SER A 797 -4.80 -25.85 -22.97
N GLN A 798 -4.24 -25.61 -21.78
CA GLN A 798 -4.71 -26.23 -20.54
C GLN A 798 -6.10 -25.72 -20.15
N HIS A 799 -6.34 -24.40 -20.22
CA HIS A 799 -7.65 -23.82 -19.91
C HIS A 799 -8.72 -24.32 -20.88
N VAL A 800 -8.42 -24.32 -22.19
CA VAL A 800 -9.33 -24.83 -23.23
C VAL A 800 -9.75 -26.28 -22.96
N ALA A 801 -8.85 -27.13 -22.45
CA ALA A 801 -9.19 -28.51 -22.08
C ALA A 801 -10.13 -28.60 -20.86
N PHE A 802 -9.93 -27.76 -19.83
CA PHE A 802 -10.84 -27.68 -18.69
C PHE A 802 -12.19 -27.05 -19.04
N ASN A 803 -12.20 -26.10 -19.98
CA ASN A 803 -13.42 -25.45 -20.46
C ASN A 803 -14.37 -26.47 -21.10
N TYR A 804 -13.90 -27.29 -22.05
CA TYR A 804 -14.69 -28.41 -22.60
C TYR A 804 -15.13 -29.43 -21.53
N ALA A 805 -14.30 -29.71 -20.53
CA ALA A 805 -14.67 -30.60 -19.43
C ALA A 805 -15.78 -30.00 -18.54
N ALA A 806 -15.77 -28.68 -18.32
CA ALA A 806 -16.80 -27.93 -17.62
C ALA A 806 -18.10 -27.88 -18.42
N GLU A 807 -18.06 -27.60 -19.74
CA GLU A 807 -19.24 -27.61 -20.63
C GLU A 807 -19.98 -28.96 -20.58
N VAL A 808 -19.27 -30.08 -20.71
CA VAL A 808 -19.86 -31.43 -20.54
C VAL A 808 -20.44 -31.61 -19.13
N SER A 809 -19.78 -31.05 -18.11
CA SER A 809 -20.20 -31.13 -16.71
C SER A 809 -21.42 -30.25 -16.36
N VAL A 810 -21.82 -29.28 -17.19
CA VAL A 810 -23.10 -28.55 -17.01
C VAL A 810 -24.29 -29.51 -16.98
N SER A 811 -24.19 -30.66 -17.66
CA SER A 811 -25.19 -31.73 -17.61
C SER A 811 -25.42 -32.29 -16.19
N TYR A 812 -24.41 -32.28 -15.31
CA TYR A 812 -24.55 -32.66 -13.90
C TYR A 812 -25.34 -31.61 -13.11
N VAL A 813 -25.06 -30.32 -13.33
CA VAL A 813 -25.68 -29.19 -12.64
C VAL A 813 -27.21 -29.20 -12.84
N VAL A 814 -27.69 -29.44 -14.06
CA VAL A 814 -29.15 -29.55 -14.32
C VAL A 814 -29.68 -30.96 -14.06
N GLY A 815 -28.88 -32.00 -14.36
CA GLY A 815 -29.30 -33.39 -14.31
C GLY A 815 -29.56 -33.91 -12.90
N PHE A 816 -28.70 -33.59 -11.92
CA PHE A 816 -28.83 -34.12 -10.56
C PHE A 816 -30.13 -33.67 -9.86
N PRO A 817 -30.51 -32.37 -9.82
CA PRO A 817 -31.81 -31.94 -9.30
C PRO A 817 -32.99 -32.54 -10.05
N THR A 818 -32.87 -32.68 -11.38
CA THR A 818 -33.92 -33.27 -12.23
C THR A 818 -34.19 -34.74 -11.89
N VAL A 819 -33.13 -35.54 -11.68
CA VAL A 819 -33.25 -36.94 -11.25
C VAL A 819 -33.90 -37.04 -9.86
N LEU A 820 -33.53 -36.17 -8.90
CA LEU A 820 -34.15 -36.15 -7.58
C LEU A 820 -35.65 -35.79 -7.64
N LEU A 821 -36.02 -34.82 -8.49
CA LEU A 821 -37.42 -34.43 -8.71
C LEU A 821 -38.25 -35.56 -9.33
N ILE A 822 -37.69 -36.28 -10.31
CA ILE A 822 -38.33 -37.45 -10.93
C ILE A 822 -38.51 -38.58 -9.90
N MET A 823 -37.50 -38.87 -9.08
CA MET A 823 -37.59 -39.87 -8.01
C MET A 823 -38.67 -39.52 -6.98
N LEU A 824 -38.74 -38.26 -6.55
CA LEU A 824 -39.80 -37.75 -5.66
C LEU A 824 -41.20 -37.90 -6.27
N TRP A 825 -41.37 -37.51 -7.54
CA TRP A 825 -42.65 -37.61 -8.24
C TRP A 825 -43.12 -39.06 -8.38
N LEU A 826 -42.21 -39.97 -8.79
CA LEU A 826 -42.49 -41.41 -8.88
C LEU A 826 -42.84 -42.02 -7.51
N HIS A 827 -42.14 -41.63 -6.45
CA HIS A 827 -42.42 -42.06 -5.09
C HIS A 827 -43.82 -41.62 -4.64
N ARG A 828 -44.15 -40.34 -4.83
CA ARG A 828 -45.45 -39.75 -4.47
C ARG A 828 -46.60 -40.38 -5.26
N ARG A 829 -46.43 -40.62 -6.57
CA ARG A 829 -47.43 -41.29 -7.41
C ARG A 829 -47.72 -42.72 -6.92
N ARG A 830 -46.70 -43.45 -6.45
CA ARG A 830 -46.87 -44.78 -5.83
C ARG A 830 -47.58 -44.71 -4.47
N GLN A 831 -47.29 -43.70 -3.63
CA GLN A 831 -48.04 -43.49 -2.38
C GLN A 831 -49.53 -43.21 -2.65
N ALA A 832 -49.85 -42.32 -3.61
CA ALA A 832 -51.22 -42.02 -3.98
C ALA A 832 -51.95 -43.28 -4.49
N SER A 833 -51.31 -44.08 -5.35
CA SER A 833 -51.87 -45.35 -5.81
C SER A 833 -52.17 -46.33 -4.67
N LYS A 834 -51.29 -46.44 -3.66
CA LYS A 834 -51.55 -47.27 -2.48
C LYS A 834 -52.68 -46.70 -1.59
N LYS A 835 -52.76 -45.38 -1.42
CA LYS A 835 -53.82 -44.73 -0.64
C LYS A 835 -55.20 -44.95 -1.28
N ASN A 836 -55.30 -44.80 -2.60
CA ASN A 836 -56.53 -45.06 -3.35
C ASN A 836 -56.90 -46.55 -3.33
N GLY A 837 -55.93 -47.46 -3.51
CA GLY A 837 -56.17 -48.91 -3.44
C GLY A 837 -56.71 -49.35 -2.08
N HIS A 838 -56.12 -48.88 -0.99
CA HIS A 838 -56.56 -49.19 0.38
C HIS A 838 -57.92 -48.54 0.71
N GLN A 839 -58.31 -47.45 0.05
CA GLN A 839 -59.66 -46.88 0.13
C GLN A 839 -60.70 -47.68 -0.68
N LEU A 840 -60.31 -48.31 -1.79
CA LEU A 840 -61.16 -49.26 -2.51
C LEU A 840 -61.37 -50.53 -1.69
N GLU A 841 -60.28 -51.11 -1.18
CA GLU A 841 -60.26 -52.31 -0.34
C GLU A 841 -61.06 -52.13 0.96
N THR A 842 -61.01 -50.96 1.61
CA THR A 842 -61.87 -50.67 2.76
C THR A 842 -63.33 -50.39 2.38
N ALA A 843 -63.62 -49.91 1.17
CA ALA A 843 -64.98 -49.80 0.67
C ALA A 843 -65.59 -51.19 0.37
N ASP A 844 -64.85 -52.11 -0.24
CA ASP A 844 -65.29 -53.49 -0.48
C ASP A 844 -65.52 -54.26 0.84
N ILE A 845 -64.64 -54.08 1.84
CA ILE A 845 -64.82 -54.65 3.18
C ILE A 845 -66.08 -54.08 3.88
N GLN A 846 -66.41 -52.80 3.67
CA GLN A 846 -67.66 -52.21 4.18
C GLN A 846 -68.89 -52.66 3.37
N ALA A 847 -68.78 -52.88 2.06
CA ALA A 847 -69.87 -53.41 1.25
C ALA A 847 -70.22 -54.86 1.63
N HIS A 848 -69.21 -55.72 1.83
CA HIS A 848 -69.42 -57.10 2.26
C HIS A 848 -70.01 -57.24 3.67
N SER A 849 -69.79 -56.26 4.57
CA SER A 849 -70.33 -56.33 5.93
C SER A 849 -71.82 -55.94 6.03
N LEU A 850 -72.43 -55.42 4.96
CA LEU A 850 -73.82 -54.93 4.95
C LEU A 850 -74.84 -55.96 4.42
N VAL A 851 -74.41 -57.12 3.92
CA VAL A 851 -75.30 -58.13 3.32
C VAL A 851 -75.86 -59.11 4.38
N ASP A 852 -75.11 -59.38 5.45
CA ASP A 852 -75.43 -60.44 6.44
C ASP A 852 -76.43 -60.02 7.55
N GLN A 853 -76.98 -58.81 7.54
CA GLN A 853 -77.70 -58.25 8.70
C GLN A 853 -79.13 -57.75 8.47
N GLN A 854 -79.78 -58.09 7.35
CA GLN A 854 -81.22 -57.81 7.16
C GLN A 854 -82.06 -59.07 6.92
N SER A 855 -82.46 -59.69 8.03
CA SER A 855 -83.69 -60.48 8.14
C SER A 855 -84.38 -60.18 9.48
N LEU A 856 -85.68 -60.47 9.56
CA LEU A 856 -86.62 -60.15 10.65
C LEU A 856 -87.12 -58.68 10.78
N LEU A 857 -88.19 -58.41 10.02
CA LEU A 857 -89.53 -57.99 10.50
C LEU A 857 -89.74 -56.59 11.11
N ASP A 858 -90.32 -55.70 10.28
CA ASP A 858 -91.66 -55.11 10.41
C ASP A 858 -92.23 -54.73 11.79
N THR A 859 -92.69 -53.48 11.95
CA THR A 859 -94.15 -53.11 11.94
C THR A 859 -94.39 -51.61 12.13
N ASP A 860 -95.45 -51.10 11.49
CA ASP A 860 -96.46 -50.07 11.88
C ASP A 860 -96.08 -48.77 12.65
N ASP A 861 -96.78 -47.63 12.53
CA ASP A 861 -97.70 -47.06 11.52
C ASP A 861 -97.98 -45.57 11.93
N THR A 862 -98.78 -44.84 11.14
CA THR A 862 -99.47 -43.56 11.41
C THR A 862 -98.70 -42.24 11.19
N GLY A 863 -99.26 -41.39 10.31
CA GLY A 863 -99.04 -39.93 10.27
C GLY A 863 -100.08 -39.18 11.12
N PRO A 864 -100.11 -37.83 11.08
CA PRO A 864 -100.79 -37.18 9.95
C PRO A 864 -100.20 -35.81 9.49
N SER A 865 -100.88 -35.18 8.52
CA SER A 865 -100.51 -33.91 7.87
C SER A 865 -101.06 -32.65 8.55
N CYS A 866 -100.32 -31.53 8.51
CA CYS A 866 -100.82 -30.21 8.04
C CYS A 866 -99.71 -29.13 7.92
N SER A 867 -100.03 -27.98 7.31
CA SER A 867 -99.12 -26.93 6.81
C SER A 867 -99.35 -25.53 7.45
N TYR A 868 -98.61 -24.50 6.98
CA TYR A 868 -98.85 -23.02 6.89
C TYR A 868 -97.46 -22.31 6.88
N HIS A 869 -96.99 -21.63 5.80
CA HIS A 869 -97.24 -20.22 5.38
C HIS A 869 -96.81 -19.15 6.43
N THR A 870 -96.28 -17.95 6.13
CA THR A 870 -95.91 -17.17 4.91
C THR A 870 -94.71 -16.24 5.30
N ALA A 871 -94.12 -15.28 4.56
CA ALA A 871 -94.33 -14.48 3.33
C ALA A 871 -92.92 -14.12 2.76
N SER A 872 -92.60 -13.79 1.50
CA SER A 872 -93.21 -13.05 0.36
C SER A 872 -92.90 -11.53 0.27
N HIS A 873 -92.01 -11.15 -0.64
CA HIS A 873 -92.15 -9.95 -1.49
C HIS A 873 -91.43 -10.21 -2.83
N ALA A 874 -91.94 -9.61 -3.90
CA ALA A 874 -91.40 -9.71 -5.26
C ALA A 874 -91.63 -8.39 -6.01
N ASP A 875 -90.90 -8.19 -7.11
CA ASP A 875 -91.40 -7.40 -8.24
C ASP A 875 -90.78 -7.91 -9.56
N GLN A 876 -91.30 -7.44 -10.70
CA GLN A 876 -91.10 -8.02 -12.04
C GLN A 876 -90.40 -7.06 -13.01
N THR A 877 -89.77 -7.58 -14.07
CA THR A 877 -90.11 -7.30 -15.50
C THR A 877 -89.10 -7.88 -16.50
N HIS A 878 -89.56 -8.06 -17.75
CA HIS A 878 -88.82 -8.47 -18.97
C HIS A 878 -88.97 -7.32 -20.00
N PRO A 879 -88.10 -7.20 -21.04
CA PRO A 879 -88.18 -8.05 -22.24
C PRO A 879 -86.83 -8.37 -22.93
N SER A 880 -86.90 -8.81 -24.19
CA SER A 880 -85.84 -9.38 -25.05
C SER A 880 -85.09 -8.36 -25.92
N ASP A 881 -83.99 -8.81 -26.57
CA ASP A 881 -83.98 -9.01 -28.04
C ASP A 881 -82.73 -9.77 -28.54
N SER A 882 -82.76 -10.16 -29.83
CA SER A 882 -81.81 -11.01 -30.57
C SER A 882 -80.49 -10.31 -30.96
N LEU A 883 -79.46 -10.88 -31.61
CA LEU A 883 -79.29 -12.07 -32.49
C LEU A 883 -77.78 -12.46 -32.44
N HIS A 884 -77.33 -13.72 -32.43
CA HIS A 884 -77.10 -14.53 -33.64
C HIS A 884 -76.72 -16.01 -33.33
N THR A 885 -77.10 -16.89 -34.25
CA THR A 885 -76.56 -18.24 -34.56
C THR A 885 -75.21 -18.11 -35.33
N GLU A 886 -74.45 -19.12 -35.75
CA GLU A 886 -74.51 -20.60 -35.84
C GLU A 886 -73.17 -21.18 -35.28
N ASP A 887 -72.91 -22.44 -34.91
CA ASP A 887 -73.63 -23.70 -34.57
C ASP A 887 -72.63 -24.53 -33.66
N GLU A 888 -72.49 -25.86 -33.49
CA GLU A 888 -72.93 -27.15 -34.09
C GLU A 888 -72.84 -28.26 -33.00
N GLU A 889 -73.24 -29.52 -33.28
CA GLU A 889 -73.25 -30.67 -32.35
C GLU A 889 -71.94 -31.53 -32.43
N ILE A 890 -71.59 -32.46 -31.52
CA ILE A 890 -72.14 -33.80 -31.21
C ILE A 890 -71.37 -34.29 -29.93
N ALA A 891 -71.97 -34.65 -28.80
CA ALA A 891 -72.75 -35.87 -28.47
C ALA A 891 -71.95 -37.21 -28.65
N HIS A 892 -72.08 -38.28 -27.86
CA HIS A 892 -72.69 -38.44 -26.54
C HIS A 892 -71.93 -39.54 -25.76
N ILE A 893 -72.29 -39.67 -24.48
CA ILE A 893 -71.96 -40.73 -23.52
C ILE A 893 -71.87 -42.14 -24.16
N GLY A 894 -70.87 -42.94 -23.77
CA GLY A 894 -70.71 -44.32 -24.23
C GLY A 894 -71.44 -45.36 -23.38
N ASP A 895 -71.67 -46.53 -23.98
CA ASP A 895 -71.99 -47.79 -23.30
C ASP A 895 -71.54 -48.98 -24.20
N SER A 896 -71.50 -50.19 -23.64
CA SER A 896 -71.50 -51.49 -24.32
C SER A 896 -70.33 -51.81 -25.26
N LEU A 897 -69.24 -52.33 -24.68
CA LEU A 897 -68.45 -53.37 -25.35
C LEU A 897 -67.88 -54.43 -24.38
N GLU A 898 -68.71 -54.90 -23.45
CA GLU A 898 -68.51 -56.24 -22.89
C GLU A 898 -68.72 -57.30 -23.99
N ARG A 899 -67.67 -58.07 -24.33
CA ARG A 899 -67.66 -59.55 -24.38
C ARG A 899 -66.46 -60.11 -25.16
N LEU A 900 -65.73 -61.03 -24.51
CA LEU A 900 -64.84 -62.05 -25.09
C LEU A 900 -63.60 -61.49 -25.83
N SER A 901 -62.42 -62.12 -25.84
CA SER A 901 -61.95 -63.43 -25.33
C SER A 901 -60.52 -63.25 -24.80
N SER A 902 -60.22 -63.44 -23.51
CA SER A 902 -59.83 -64.71 -22.88
C SER A 902 -58.61 -65.42 -23.48
N GLU A 903 -57.51 -65.52 -22.72
CA GLU A 903 -56.85 -66.81 -22.41
C GLU A 903 -55.84 -66.70 -21.25
N LEU A 904 -55.98 -67.61 -20.27
CA LEU A 904 -54.95 -68.25 -19.40
C LEU A 904 -54.01 -67.40 -18.50
N PRO A 905 -53.66 -67.90 -17.29
CA PRO A 905 -54.45 -68.69 -16.34
C PRO A 905 -54.45 -68.10 -14.91
N LEU A 906 -55.25 -68.66 -13.99
CA LEU A 906 -55.10 -68.41 -12.55
C LEU A 906 -53.96 -69.28 -11.99
N GLU A 907 -53.07 -68.70 -11.18
CA GLU A 907 -52.40 -69.44 -10.09
C GLU A 907 -51.90 -68.47 -9.00
N GLU A 908 -51.92 -68.96 -7.74
CA GLU A 908 -51.35 -68.43 -6.48
C GLU A 908 -51.32 -66.91 -6.17
N SER A 909 -52.09 -66.54 -5.14
CA SER A 909 -51.94 -65.29 -4.38
C SER A 909 -50.65 -65.27 -3.55
N ILE A 910 -49.57 -64.69 -4.09
CA ILE A 910 -48.36 -64.38 -3.32
C ILE A 910 -48.38 -62.90 -2.89
N GLU A 911 -48.37 -62.64 -1.58
CA GLU A 911 -48.20 -61.31 -1.01
C GLU A 911 -46.80 -60.74 -1.31
N VAL A 912 -46.61 -60.18 -2.51
CA VAL A 912 -45.39 -59.40 -2.83
C VAL A 912 -45.46 -58.07 -2.07
N ASN A 913 -45.00 -58.12 -0.82
CA ASN A 913 -44.98 -57.02 0.13
C ASN A 913 -44.00 -55.93 -0.35
N SER A 914 -44.51 -55.07 -1.25
CA SER A 914 -43.73 -54.05 -1.94
C SER A 914 -43.35 -52.92 -0.98
N GLU A 915 -42.23 -53.09 -0.27
CA GLU A 915 -41.68 -52.11 0.68
C GLU A 915 -41.69 -50.70 0.05
N SER A 916 -42.27 -49.75 0.78
CA SER A 916 -42.24 -48.33 0.43
C SER A 916 -40.79 -47.87 0.33
N ILE A 917 -40.38 -47.22 -0.76
CA ILE A 917 -39.04 -46.64 -0.91
C ILE A 917 -38.85 -45.53 0.14
N THR A 918 -38.35 -45.85 1.33
CA THR A 918 -38.36 -44.94 2.48
C THR A 918 -37.29 -43.85 2.38
N TRP A 919 -36.17 -44.11 1.72
CA TRP A 919 -35.04 -43.18 1.63
C TRP A 919 -35.41 -41.81 1.02
N VAL A 920 -36.40 -41.77 0.13
CA VAL A 920 -36.87 -40.54 -0.54
C VAL A 920 -37.43 -39.51 0.46
N SER A 921 -37.95 -39.97 1.61
CA SER A 921 -38.51 -39.09 2.65
C SER A 921 -37.50 -38.10 3.25
N PHE A 922 -36.20 -38.33 3.08
CA PHE A 922 -35.13 -37.36 3.38
C PHE A 922 -35.37 -35.97 2.77
N LEU A 923 -36.01 -35.92 1.59
CA LEU A 923 -36.25 -34.69 0.84
C LEU A 923 -37.58 -34.00 1.21
N ASP A 924 -38.62 -34.74 1.65
CA ASP A 924 -39.95 -34.19 1.90
C ASP A 924 -40.44 -34.24 3.37
N GLU A 925 -39.72 -34.91 4.29
CA GLU A 925 -40.11 -35.01 5.70
C GLU A 925 -40.31 -33.63 6.36
N ASN A 926 -39.58 -32.60 5.91
CA ASN A 926 -39.60 -31.25 6.48
C ASN A 926 -40.74 -30.35 5.95
N TYR A 927 -41.35 -30.69 4.80
CA TYR A 927 -42.26 -29.80 4.06
C TYR A 927 -43.69 -30.33 4.04
N LYS A 928 -44.68 -29.44 4.19
CA LYS A 928 -46.11 -29.78 4.12
C LYS A 928 -46.42 -30.56 2.84
N GLU A 929 -47.38 -31.48 2.88
CA GLU A 929 -47.62 -32.42 1.77
C GLU A 929 -47.82 -31.74 0.41
N GLN A 930 -48.34 -30.51 0.36
CA GLN A 930 -48.51 -29.72 -0.87
C GLN A 930 -47.19 -29.19 -1.49
N TYR A 931 -46.09 -29.15 -0.75
CA TYR A 931 -44.78 -28.60 -1.14
C TYR A 931 -43.64 -29.65 -1.08
N TRP A 932 -43.95 -30.91 -1.38
CA TRP A 932 -43.01 -32.04 -1.40
C TRP A 932 -41.75 -31.84 -2.27
N TYR A 933 -41.80 -30.92 -3.24
CA TYR A 933 -40.71 -30.59 -4.14
C TYR A 933 -39.79 -29.45 -3.63
N TRP A 934 -40.07 -28.87 -2.45
CA TRP A 934 -39.40 -27.63 -2.00
C TRP A 934 -37.90 -27.77 -1.77
N GLU A 935 -37.39 -28.95 -1.41
CA GLU A 935 -35.95 -29.18 -1.31
C GLU A 935 -35.22 -28.93 -2.65
N ILE A 936 -35.87 -29.26 -3.77
CA ILE A 936 -35.33 -29.01 -5.12
C ILE A 936 -35.36 -27.50 -5.44
N VAL A 937 -36.33 -26.76 -4.89
CA VAL A 937 -36.42 -25.30 -5.01
C VAL A 937 -35.30 -24.62 -4.21
N GLU A 938 -34.96 -25.12 -3.02
CA GLU A 938 -33.82 -24.62 -2.24
C GLU A 938 -32.46 -25.01 -2.88
N LEU A 939 -32.34 -26.17 -3.55
CA LEU A 939 -31.17 -26.50 -4.38
C LEU A 939 -31.03 -25.55 -5.58
N ALA A 940 -32.12 -25.33 -6.33
CA ALA A 940 -32.12 -24.41 -7.47
C ALA A 940 -31.80 -22.98 -7.05
N ARG A 941 -32.29 -22.54 -5.87
CA ARG A 941 -31.94 -21.24 -5.27
C ARG A 941 -30.43 -21.09 -5.05
N LYS A 942 -29.77 -22.08 -4.42
CA LYS A 942 -28.31 -22.05 -4.19
C LYS A 942 -27.55 -21.78 -5.49
N VAL A 943 -27.78 -22.61 -6.50
CA VAL A 943 -27.05 -22.50 -7.78
C VAL A 943 -27.38 -21.20 -8.50
N LEU A 944 -28.66 -20.80 -8.59
CA LEU A 944 -29.05 -19.54 -9.25
C LEU A 944 -28.48 -18.29 -8.55
N GLN A 945 -28.37 -18.32 -7.23
CA GLN A 945 -27.87 -17.20 -6.42
C GLN A 945 -26.34 -17.04 -6.49
N VAL A 946 -25.60 -18.09 -6.89
CA VAL A 946 -24.15 -18.06 -7.13
C VAL A 946 -23.81 -17.82 -8.62
N LEU A 947 -24.63 -18.37 -9.54
CA LEU A 947 -24.46 -18.29 -11.01
C LEU A 947 -24.23 -16.87 -11.53
N PHE A 948 -25.05 -15.91 -11.08
CA PHE A 948 -24.97 -14.52 -11.56
C PHE A 948 -23.66 -13.84 -11.16
N VAL A 949 -23.19 -14.05 -9.92
CA VAL A 949 -21.99 -13.39 -9.42
C VAL A 949 -20.74 -13.95 -10.10
N LEU A 950 -20.64 -15.28 -10.25
CA LEU A 950 -19.49 -15.95 -10.89
C LEU A 950 -19.30 -15.52 -12.35
N LEU A 951 -20.36 -15.60 -13.17
CA LEU A 951 -20.24 -15.40 -14.61
C LEU A 951 -20.02 -13.93 -14.99
N PHE A 952 -20.53 -12.97 -14.21
CA PHE A 952 -20.57 -11.57 -14.63
C PHE A 952 -19.80 -10.60 -13.72
N GLY A 953 -19.43 -10.99 -12.50
CA GLY A 953 -18.64 -10.17 -11.56
C GLY A 953 -19.47 -9.26 -10.66
N ALA A 954 -18.83 -8.64 -9.68
CA ALA A 954 -19.46 -7.73 -8.72
C ALA A 954 -19.33 -6.25 -9.13
N ASP A 955 -18.32 -5.91 -9.97
CA ASP A 955 -18.13 -4.58 -10.55
C ASP A 955 -19.38 -4.04 -11.30
N ASP A 956 -20.23 -4.91 -11.87
CA ASP A 956 -21.48 -4.49 -12.53
C ASP A 956 -22.66 -4.44 -11.54
N GLN A 957 -23.07 -3.21 -11.23
CA GLN A 957 -24.23 -2.89 -10.39
C GLN A 957 -25.52 -3.58 -10.84
N PHE A 958 -25.69 -3.88 -12.13
CA PHE A 958 -26.86 -4.59 -12.65
C PHE A 958 -26.93 -6.04 -12.14
N ILE A 959 -25.79 -6.73 -12.06
CA ILE A 959 -25.71 -8.13 -11.60
C ILE A 959 -25.85 -8.25 -10.09
N LEU A 960 -25.27 -7.32 -9.34
CA LEU A 960 -25.52 -7.25 -7.88
C LEU A 960 -27.00 -6.97 -7.59
N PHE A 961 -27.64 -6.07 -8.37
CA PHE A 961 -29.07 -5.80 -8.27
C PHE A 961 -29.94 -7.01 -8.67
N ALA A 962 -29.59 -7.74 -9.73
CA ALA A 962 -30.26 -8.98 -10.13
C ALA A 962 -30.16 -10.06 -9.04
N THR A 963 -28.99 -10.22 -8.42
CA THR A 963 -28.76 -11.17 -7.32
C THR A 963 -29.59 -10.80 -6.08
N ILE A 964 -29.73 -9.51 -5.77
CA ILE A 964 -30.64 -9.00 -4.73
C ILE A 964 -32.11 -9.31 -5.08
N ILE A 965 -32.55 -9.09 -6.33
CA ILE A 965 -33.90 -9.42 -6.80
C ILE A 965 -34.22 -10.90 -6.59
N VAL A 966 -33.30 -11.81 -6.98
CA VAL A 966 -33.44 -13.26 -6.76
C VAL A 966 -33.60 -13.56 -5.27
N SER A 967 -32.75 -13.00 -4.41
CA SER A 967 -32.85 -13.21 -2.96
C SER A 967 -34.17 -12.73 -2.37
N VAL A 968 -34.69 -11.58 -2.83
CA VAL A 968 -35.98 -11.02 -2.39
C VAL A 968 -37.15 -11.86 -2.90
N ALA A 969 -37.11 -12.34 -4.14
CA ALA A 969 -38.16 -13.19 -4.71
C ALA A 969 -38.31 -14.51 -3.93
N PHE A 970 -37.21 -15.16 -3.57
CA PHE A 970 -37.25 -16.37 -2.73
C PHE A 970 -37.71 -16.10 -1.29
N LEU A 971 -37.30 -14.97 -0.69
CA LEU A 971 -37.78 -14.56 0.63
C LEU A 971 -39.30 -14.34 0.65
N ILE A 972 -39.85 -13.67 -0.37
CA ILE A 972 -41.30 -13.46 -0.55
C ILE A 972 -42.02 -14.80 -0.77
N ALA A 973 -41.50 -15.66 -1.65
CA ALA A 973 -42.09 -16.97 -1.93
C ALA A 973 -42.16 -17.86 -0.67
N HIS A 974 -41.09 -17.91 0.12
CA HIS A 974 -41.08 -18.67 1.38
C HIS A 974 -42.02 -18.07 2.43
N ALA A 975 -42.10 -16.74 2.53
CA ALA A 975 -42.98 -16.04 3.46
C ALA A 975 -44.48 -16.22 3.13
N TYR A 976 -44.82 -16.27 1.85
CA TYR A 976 -46.19 -16.45 1.36
C TYR A 976 -46.64 -17.92 1.44
N LEU A 977 -45.87 -18.84 0.87
CA LEU A 977 -46.24 -20.26 0.78
C LEU A 977 -46.05 -21.02 2.09
N LYS A 978 -45.12 -20.59 2.95
CA LYS A 978 -44.81 -21.18 4.27
C LYS A 978 -44.65 -22.71 4.20
N PRO A 979 -43.66 -23.22 3.45
CA PRO A 979 -43.63 -24.62 3.03
C PRO A 979 -43.30 -25.63 4.14
N MET A 980 -42.56 -25.22 5.18
CA MET A 980 -42.14 -26.11 6.27
C MET A 980 -43.31 -26.54 7.18
N LYS A 981 -43.21 -27.75 7.75
CA LYS A 981 -44.20 -28.29 8.71
C LYS A 981 -44.14 -27.61 10.08
N ASP A 982 -42.94 -27.42 10.62
CA ASP A 982 -42.74 -26.85 11.95
C ASP A 982 -42.63 -25.30 11.93
N ALA A 983 -43.24 -24.67 12.93
CA ALA A 983 -43.30 -23.22 13.05
C ALA A 983 -41.98 -22.58 13.54
N ALA A 984 -41.12 -23.33 14.24
CA ALA A 984 -39.80 -22.82 14.63
C ALA A 984 -38.80 -22.95 13.46
N GLU A 985 -38.78 -24.08 12.75
CA GLU A 985 -37.98 -24.28 11.53
C GLU A 985 -38.29 -23.21 10.47
N HIS A 986 -39.58 -22.91 10.22
CA HIS A 986 -39.98 -21.83 9.33
C HIS A 986 -39.43 -20.45 9.76
N ARG A 987 -39.39 -20.15 11.07
CA ARG A 987 -38.79 -18.88 11.57
C ARG A 987 -37.27 -18.85 11.37
N ILE A 988 -36.59 -19.97 11.54
CA ILE A 988 -35.14 -20.10 11.31
C ILE A 988 -34.82 -19.90 9.82
N GLN A 989 -35.57 -20.53 8.92
CA GLN A 989 -35.39 -20.36 7.47
C GLN A 989 -35.71 -18.92 7.02
N MET A 990 -36.77 -18.31 7.55
CA MET A 990 -37.08 -16.89 7.29
C MET A 990 -35.96 -15.95 7.75
N TRP A 991 -35.32 -16.22 8.90
CA TRP A 991 -34.18 -15.44 9.38
C TRP A 991 -32.94 -15.64 8.48
N SER A 992 -32.61 -16.89 8.14
CA SER A 992 -31.55 -17.25 7.19
C SER A 992 -31.67 -16.48 5.86
N LEU A 993 -32.84 -16.54 5.21
CA LEU A 993 -33.11 -15.83 3.95
C LEU A 993 -33.05 -14.30 4.11
N THR A 994 -33.45 -13.77 5.28
CA THR A 994 -33.35 -12.33 5.58
C THR A 994 -31.90 -11.89 5.75
N THR A 995 -31.07 -12.69 6.42
CA THR A 995 -29.63 -12.42 6.59
C THR A 995 -28.88 -12.44 5.25
N ILE A 996 -29.16 -13.40 4.36
CA ILE A 996 -28.55 -13.43 3.02
C ILE A 996 -28.89 -12.14 2.24
N PHE A 997 -30.17 -11.74 2.24
CA PHE A 997 -30.60 -10.49 1.62
C PHE A 997 -29.92 -9.24 2.21
N LEU A 998 -29.77 -9.17 3.54
CA LEU A 998 -29.13 -8.03 4.21
C LEU A 998 -27.62 -7.95 3.95
N ASN A 999 -26.92 -9.09 3.84
CA ASN A 999 -25.52 -9.11 3.40
C ASN A 999 -25.36 -8.58 1.96
N LEU A 1000 -26.18 -9.08 1.02
CA LEU A 1000 -26.17 -8.62 -0.37
C LEU A 1000 -26.52 -7.12 -0.49
N LEU A 1001 -27.47 -6.63 0.33
CA LEU A 1001 -27.79 -5.21 0.40
C LEU A 1001 -26.61 -4.38 0.93
N ALA A 1002 -25.91 -4.84 1.97
CA ALA A 1002 -24.73 -4.16 2.50
C ALA A 1002 -23.57 -4.13 1.49
N ALA A 1003 -23.37 -5.21 0.72
CA ALA A 1003 -22.42 -5.24 -0.39
C ALA A 1003 -22.68 -4.10 -1.39
N SER A 1004 -23.96 -3.90 -1.77
CA SER A 1004 -24.35 -2.83 -2.70
C SER A 1004 -24.14 -1.41 -2.15
N LEU A 1005 -24.03 -1.25 -0.82
CA LEU A 1005 -23.67 0.03 -0.19
C LEU A 1005 -22.15 0.26 -0.18
N LEU A 1006 -21.34 -0.81 -0.08
CA LEU A 1006 -19.87 -0.74 -0.17
C LEU A 1006 -19.37 -0.45 -1.59
N VAL A 1007 -20.16 -0.80 -2.62
CA VAL A 1007 -19.86 -0.51 -4.04
C VAL A 1007 -19.98 0.98 -4.39
N LEU A 1008 -20.70 1.79 -3.60
CA LEU A 1008 -20.95 3.19 -3.92
C LEU A 1008 -19.70 4.06 -3.67
N PRO A 1009 -19.12 4.70 -4.70
CA PRO A 1009 -17.95 5.55 -4.51
C PRO A 1009 -18.32 6.84 -3.76
N SER A 1010 -17.51 7.20 -2.77
CA SER A 1010 -17.52 8.54 -2.17
C SER A 1010 -16.96 9.56 -3.16
N GLU A 1011 -17.80 10.44 -3.72
CA GLU A 1011 -17.32 11.47 -4.66
C GLU A 1011 -16.53 12.61 -3.99
N ASP A 1012 -16.72 12.83 -2.67
CA ASP A 1012 -16.07 13.89 -1.91
C ASP A 1012 -14.88 13.41 -1.07
N GLY A 1013 -13.75 14.11 -1.19
CA GLY A 1013 -12.47 13.79 -0.55
C GLY A 1013 -12.37 14.20 0.93
N HIS A 1014 -13.25 13.69 1.78
CA HIS A 1014 -13.18 13.84 3.25
C HIS A 1014 -13.16 12.45 3.92
N THR A 1015 -12.01 12.10 4.51
CA THR A 1015 -11.67 10.76 5.00
C THR A 1015 -12.41 10.35 6.26
N ASP A 1016 -12.50 11.23 7.25
CA ASP A 1016 -12.78 10.83 8.63
C ASP A 1016 -14.21 10.29 8.84
N ASP A 1017 -15.17 10.75 8.04
CA ASP A 1017 -16.58 10.31 8.07
C ASP A 1017 -16.85 9.09 7.16
N SER A 1018 -15.90 8.72 6.28
CA SER A 1018 -15.97 7.49 5.49
C SER A 1018 -15.82 6.25 6.37
N ASP A 1019 -14.80 6.23 7.22
CA ASP A 1019 -14.28 4.96 7.73
C ASP A 1019 -15.02 4.47 8.98
N ALA A 1020 -15.49 5.38 9.83
CA ALA A 1020 -16.41 5.05 10.92
C ALA A 1020 -17.73 4.40 10.44
N ARG A 1021 -18.20 4.72 9.21
CA ARG A 1021 -19.35 4.03 8.59
C ARG A 1021 -19.01 2.60 8.18
N LYS A 1022 -17.80 2.35 7.68
CA LYS A 1022 -17.33 1.00 7.30
C LYS A 1022 -17.19 0.12 8.53
N GLU A 1023 -16.60 0.63 9.61
CA GLU A 1023 -16.46 -0.09 10.89
C GLU A 1023 -17.81 -0.47 11.50
N PHE A 1024 -18.77 0.46 11.55
CA PHE A 1024 -20.11 0.14 12.06
C PHE A 1024 -20.82 -0.94 11.21
N LEU A 1025 -20.67 -0.87 9.88
CA LEU A 1025 -21.22 -1.88 8.97
C LEU A 1025 -20.54 -3.24 9.14
N ALA A 1026 -19.22 -3.28 9.40
CA ALA A 1026 -18.47 -4.49 9.71
C ALA A 1026 -19.04 -5.24 10.91
N VAL A 1027 -19.15 -4.54 12.05
CA VAL A 1027 -19.63 -5.11 13.32
C VAL A 1027 -21.08 -5.59 13.16
N PHE A 1028 -21.93 -4.82 12.46
CA PHE A 1028 -23.29 -5.23 12.15
C PHE A 1028 -23.35 -6.54 11.35
N LEU A 1029 -22.54 -6.67 10.29
CA LEU A 1029 -22.51 -7.87 9.44
C LEU A 1029 -21.98 -9.10 10.17
N VAL A 1030 -20.92 -8.97 10.97
CA VAL A 1030 -20.39 -10.06 11.80
C VAL A 1030 -21.45 -10.58 12.77
N LEU A 1031 -22.11 -9.68 13.51
CA LEU A 1031 -23.20 -10.05 14.43
C LEU A 1031 -24.40 -10.68 13.71
N LEU A 1032 -24.77 -10.17 12.54
CA LEU A 1032 -25.87 -10.68 11.73
C LEU A 1032 -25.60 -12.12 11.24
N ASN A 1033 -24.39 -12.41 10.78
CA ASN A 1033 -23.99 -13.74 10.31
C ASN A 1033 -23.79 -14.75 11.46
N ILE A 1034 -23.34 -14.31 12.65
CA ILE A 1034 -23.28 -15.16 13.84
C ILE A 1034 -24.69 -15.48 14.39
N SER A 1035 -25.66 -14.57 14.23
CA SER A 1035 -26.99 -14.70 14.84
C SER A 1035 -27.74 -15.98 14.43
N ILE A 1036 -27.62 -16.46 13.19
CA ILE A 1036 -28.29 -17.69 12.73
C ILE A 1036 -27.75 -18.93 13.45
N PHE A 1037 -26.43 -19.02 13.69
CA PHE A 1037 -25.83 -20.09 14.47
C PHE A 1037 -26.38 -20.11 15.90
N VAL A 1038 -26.40 -18.94 16.57
CA VAL A 1038 -26.91 -18.81 17.94
C VAL A 1038 -28.38 -19.20 18.02
N ILE A 1039 -29.21 -18.74 17.07
CA ILE A 1039 -30.65 -19.08 17.01
C ILE A 1039 -30.86 -20.59 16.78
N VAL A 1040 -30.10 -21.21 15.87
CA VAL A 1040 -30.16 -22.67 15.62
C VAL A 1040 -29.71 -23.46 16.85
N ALA A 1041 -28.59 -23.07 17.48
CA ALA A 1041 -28.04 -23.72 18.66
C ALA A 1041 -29.00 -23.63 19.85
N VAL A 1042 -29.44 -22.42 20.23
CA VAL A 1042 -30.37 -22.20 21.37
C VAL A 1042 -31.70 -22.92 21.14
N SER A 1043 -32.27 -22.84 19.93
CA SER A 1043 -33.52 -23.54 19.60
C SER A 1043 -33.37 -25.07 19.69
N SER A 1044 -32.19 -25.60 19.33
CA SER A 1044 -31.92 -27.03 19.36
C SER A 1044 -31.62 -27.55 20.77
N ILE A 1045 -30.83 -26.81 21.55
CA ILE A 1045 -30.62 -27.05 22.99
C ILE A 1045 -31.95 -27.06 23.74
N HIS A 1046 -32.83 -26.08 23.48
CA HIS A 1046 -34.16 -26.03 24.12
C HIS A 1046 -35.02 -27.27 23.82
N VAL A 1047 -35.00 -27.78 22.57
CA VAL A 1047 -35.71 -29.03 22.22
C VAL A 1047 -35.07 -30.25 22.88
N CYS A 1048 -33.74 -30.35 22.92
CA CYS A 1048 -33.03 -31.43 23.61
C CYS A 1048 -33.35 -31.42 25.13
N LEU A 1049 -33.27 -30.26 25.79
CA LEU A 1049 -33.63 -30.10 27.21
C LEU A 1049 -35.10 -30.46 27.47
N LYS A 1050 -36.02 -30.07 26.57
CA LYS A 1050 -37.44 -30.44 26.68
C LYS A 1050 -37.61 -31.95 26.62
N VAL A 1051 -36.99 -32.65 25.67
CA VAL A 1051 -37.04 -34.12 25.58
C VAL A 1051 -36.41 -34.78 26.80
N LEU A 1052 -35.25 -34.30 27.26
CA LEU A 1052 -34.58 -34.80 28.47
C LEU A 1052 -35.43 -34.62 29.73
N SER A 1053 -36.12 -33.49 29.89
CA SER A 1053 -37.03 -33.28 31.02
C SER A 1053 -38.23 -34.24 31.00
N GLN A 1054 -38.76 -34.55 29.80
CA GLN A 1054 -39.86 -35.50 29.63
C GLN A 1054 -39.41 -36.95 29.91
N THR A 1055 -38.20 -37.35 29.51
CA THR A 1055 -37.66 -38.68 29.86
C THR A 1055 -37.29 -38.79 31.34
N ALA A 1056 -36.80 -37.73 31.97
CA ALA A 1056 -36.52 -37.70 33.41
C ALA A 1056 -37.78 -37.94 34.25
N CYS A 1057 -38.90 -37.27 33.93
CA CYS A 1057 -40.19 -37.51 34.60
C CYS A 1057 -40.69 -38.96 34.44
N CYS A 1058 -40.44 -39.60 33.29
CA CYS A 1058 -40.82 -41.00 33.07
C CYS A 1058 -39.90 -42.01 33.77
N SER A 1059 -38.63 -41.66 34.04
CA SER A 1059 -37.66 -42.57 34.65
C SER A 1059 -37.86 -42.74 36.18
N TYR A 1060 -38.33 -41.71 36.88
CA TYR A 1060 -38.46 -41.72 38.34
C TYR A 1060 -39.71 -40.95 38.80
N THR A 1061 -40.85 -41.64 38.96
CA THR A 1061 -41.90 -41.34 39.99
C THR A 1061 -43.08 -42.31 39.94
N ALA A 1062 -43.51 -42.79 38.76
CA ALA A 1062 -44.81 -43.42 38.56
C ALA A 1062 -45.07 -44.73 39.36
N ALA A 1063 -44.04 -45.54 39.59
CA ALA A 1063 -44.18 -46.85 40.23
C ALA A 1063 -43.97 -46.85 41.76
N CYS A 1064 -43.03 -46.05 42.28
CA CYS A 1064 -42.59 -46.18 43.68
C CYS A 1064 -43.39 -45.29 44.67
N PHE A 1065 -43.85 -44.11 44.23
CA PHE A 1065 -44.37 -43.09 45.16
C PHE A 1065 -45.74 -43.38 45.80
N ARG A 1066 -46.45 -44.43 45.37
CA ARG A 1066 -47.74 -44.83 45.96
C ARG A 1066 -47.63 -45.69 47.22
N HIS A 1067 -46.48 -46.32 47.48
CA HIS A 1067 -46.33 -47.25 48.60
C HIS A 1067 -45.71 -46.63 49.87
N ILE A 1068 -44.84 -45.63 49.72
CA ILE A 1068 -44.07 -45.04 50.84
C ILE A 1068 -44.87 -43.96 51.59
N ARG A 1069 -45.83 -43.29 50.92
CA ARG A 1069 -46.60 -42.16 51.50
C ARG A 1069 -47.65 -42.55 52.56
N ARG A 1070 -47.60 -43.78 53.08
CA ARG A 1070 -48.46 -44.28 54.19
C ARG A 1070 -47.71 -44.55 55.49
N CYS A 1071 -46.37 -44.43 55.52
CA CYS A 1071 -45.57 -44.64 56.72
C CYS A 1071 -44.73 -43.40 57.06
N LEU A 1072 -44.97 -42.87 58.26
CA LEU A 1072 -44.05 -42.06 59.08
C LEU A 1072 -43.65 -40.64 58.56
N ALA A 1073 -44.23 -39.64 59.24
CA ALA A 1073 -43.60 -38.35 59.51
C ALA A 1073 -43.05 -38.38 60.99
N PRO A 1074 -42.35 -37.35 61.52
CA PRO A 1074 -40.89 -37.48 61.63
C PRO A 1074 -40.24 -37.10 63.00
N SER A 1075 -39.03 -37.60 63.24
CA SER A 1075 -38.07 -37.16 64.28
C SER A 1075 -36.64 -37.52 63.83
N ARG A 1076 -35.60 -36.68 63.67
CA ARG A 1076 -35.14 -35.36 64.19
C ARG A 1076 -34.02 -35.52 65.27
N HIS A 1077 -32.98 -34.69 65.14
CA HIS A 1077 -31.70 -34.58 65.92
C HIS A 1077 -30.54 -35.49 65.44
N ARG A 1078 -29.27 -35.03 65.20
CA ARG A 1078 -28.36 -33.97 65.79
C ARG A 1078 -27.62 -34.53 67.03
N THR A 1079 -26.29 -34.48 67.19
CA THR A 1079 -25.30 -33.36 67.17
C THR A 1079 -23.95 -33.71 66.47
N GLN A 1080 -23.11 -32.81 65.92
CA GLN A 1080 -22.38 -31.61 66.48
C GLN A 1080 -21.17 -32.05 67.37
N GLU A 1081 -20.05 -31.32 67.58
CA GLU A 1081 -19.58 -29.94 67.31
C GLU A 1081 -18.26 -29.98 66.44
N GLU A 1082 -17.40 -28.98 66.21
CA GLU A 1082 -17.29 -27.52 66.47
C GLU A 1082 -16.29 -26.88 65.46
N HIS A 1083 -16.41 -25.58 65.09
CA HIS A 1083 -15.36 -24.56 65.32
C HIS A 1083 -15.85 -23.12 65.04
N ARG A 1084 -15.12 -22.13 65.56
CA ARG A 1084 -15.62 -20.81 66.04
C ARG A 1084 -14.53 -19.72 65.94
N ASP A 1085 -14.74 -18.39 65.98
CA ASP A 1085 -15.87 -17.43 65.78
C ASP A 1085 -15.16 -16.09 65.36
N ASP A 1086 -15.56 -14.80 65.53
CA ASP A 1086 -16.69 -14.09 66.15
C ASP A 1086 -16.79 -12.63 65.62
N SER A 1087 -17.94 -11.96 65.70
CA SER A 1087 -18.12 -10.49 65.91
C SER A 1087 -19.61 -10.05 65.91
N GLU A 1088 -19.94 -9.10 66.79
CA GLU A 1088 -21.30 -8.74 67.27
C GLU A 1088 -21.65 -7.24 67.05
N PRO A 1089 -22.85 -6.70 67.42
CA PRO A 1089 -24.23 -7.21 67.18
C PRO A 1089 -25.25 -6.06 66.85
N THR A 1090 -26.57 -6.38 66.93
CA THR A 1090 -27.78 -5.53 67.23
C THR A 1090 -28.96 -5.60 66.22
N THR A 1091 -30.16 -5.20 66.68
CA THR A 1091 -31.52 -5.61 66.22
C THR A 1091 -32.55 -4.46 66.46
N PRO A 1092 -33.91 -4.60 66.48
CA PRO A 1092 -34.93 -5.46 65.79
C PRO A 1092 -36.11 -4.65 65.13
N LEU A 1093 -37.31 -5.28 64.94
CA LEU A 1093 -38.69 -4.76 64.61
C LEU A 1093 -39.08 -4.47 63.13
N ILE A 1094 -40.37 -4.47 62.68
CA ILE A 1094 -41.56 -5.37 62.94
C ILE A 1094 -42.71 -5.07 61.92
N SER A 1095 -43.61 -6.03 61.65
CA SER A 1095 -44.91 -5.93 60.89
C SER A 1095 -44.85 -5.61 59.37
N GLY A 1096 -45.87 -5.90 58.54
CA GLY A 1096 -47.23 -6.44 58.79
C GLY A 1096 -47.90 -7.18 57.59
N VAL A 1097 -49.11 -7.72 57.80
CA VAL A 1097 -49.87 -8.79 57.08
C VAL A 1097 -51.37 -8.70 57.54
N PRO A 1098 -52.50 -9.18 56.89
CA PRO A 1098 -52.76 -10.17 55.80
C PRO A 1098 -53.80 -9.72 54.70
N ILE A 1099 -54.55 -10.68 54.07
CA ILE A 1099 -55.90 -10.62 53.42
C ILE A 1099 -55.95 -10.32 51.90
N GLU A 1100 -56.72 -11.00 51.01
CA GLU A 1100 -57.40 -12.33 50.83
C GLU A 1100 -57.74 -12.38 49.30
N ASP A 1101 -58.24 -13.43 48.61
CA ASP A 1101 -58.19 -14.91 48.63
C ASP A 1101 -58.91 -15.41 47.33
N ARG A 1102 -59.07 -16.73 47.17
CA ARG A 1102 -60.16 -17.44 46.45
C ARG A 1102 -60.14 -17.61 44.92
N ARG A 1103 -59.73 -18.84 44.55
CA ARG A 1103 -60.51 -19.87 43.81
C ARG A 1103 -60.85 -19.62 42.31
N ASN A 1104 -61.08 -20.65 41.48
CA ASN A 1104 -61.24 -22.08 41.76
C ASN A 1104 -60.68 -23.02 40.66
N ASN A 1105 -60.50 -24.29 41.02
CA ASN A 1105 -60.10 -25.41 40.16
C ASN A 1105 -61.09 -25.70 39.00
N ASN A 1106 -60.61 -26.40 37.96
CA ASN A 1106 -60.96 -27.82 37.75
C ASN A 1106 -60.07 -28.51 36.69
N GLU A 1107 -59.68 -29.76 36.96
CA GLU A 1107 -59.08 -30.69 36.00
C GLU A 1107 -60.14 -31.67 35.47
N CYS A 1108 -60.07 -32.10 34.19
CA CYS A 1108 -59.81 -33.50 33.82
C CYS A 1108 -60.06 -33.84 32.33
N ARG A 1109 -59.01 -34.42 31.72
CA ARG A 1109 -58.98 -35.56 30.77
C ARG A 1109 -60.22 -35.89 29.90
N ALA A 1110 -59.95 -36.12 28.61
CA ALA A 1110 -59.91 -37.49 28.07
C ALA A 1110 -58.99 -37.59 26.82
N VAL A 1111 -58.29 -38.74 26.72
CA VAL A 1111 -57.54 -39.36 25.60
C VAL A 1111 -57.12 -38.45 24.44
#